data_AF-A0A179H5R9-F1
#
_entry.id   AF-A0A179H5R9-F1
#
_cell.length_a   1.000
_cell.length_b   1.000
_cell.length_c   1.000
_cell.angle_alpha   90.00
_cell.angle_beta   90.00
_cell.angle_gamma   90.00
#
_symmetry.space_group_name_H-M   'P 1'
#
loop_
_entity.id
_entity.type
_entity.pdbx_description
1 polymer ?
#
loop_
_entity_poly.entity_id
_entity_poly.type
_entity_poly.pdbx_seq_one_letter_code
_entity_poly.pdbx_strand_id
1 'polypeptide(L)'
;MTGLGIAPVPCIRCKARRVKCDKRQPGCARCEKSAQPCPGYNRVRKFLDEGENLRHKIAKGTGSRRSDSSSASVVRDSTPAKAAGSVKQASPKTPFVASPRSRTDDTNGAGIDPAIIHEHSPLAGGQSKPEDVYPLNVHPASSIAMITPRSFSDLDFDAAYFDIDPQVYYADPINCCLLIPDASQADDDEFLDPTQTASSMLSPITSFDPSAQSGSGGSSLSAPSDQDDDDEEHEASHLIRYFADFTSQWLDIFDMEKFFGTVVPVRAVHSALLKNSLAAVAAKQFGSLRKASGARSSPEHGSYPPHEQSHWRSTLDIHFDKSGPEWFYKAASFYDKAIGQMMASLQTLRVCCSPGQPFPNYAADAQNLAKSRSQYPGASPLESPHRPSNCEDVADDLLAAISVFLLYEALDNRQAEMMQHMKGAQYLLTLDVDQNYQICNATDKSCPRIASSLTPTKAWVASFWNFAWVDYVVSYTRHTAPHIDTENMSMWKAAGLPLCDFGGLCIPETLRDANMSPPRLMTETAACRTLLWIVLETLKFVAWTEMEDKNMAAEEENAWSGRVPMDWQNPSDKERVILGVTRLPARSTMNPLPPVFVNPGGPGGSGVYLVQKAGSVLQAIVGDNQDIISWDPRGVGVSTPRIECWGTPEKRQLWAMQDAGVVDEREGLVYDTYSRGIAYSRACEGALNETDILAHISTAYHARDMLEILDQTGHAKLRYWGFSYGTALGGAFAGLFPDRVERLVSDGNVDYKEWFGGGLRNYLSDADKVFDAFDTACHAAGRDKCALWASSPEAVQRRRSSLLQALKIRPVLIPANARSSGPELPERVTYTRLQRLTRALVYNPVYNAPALARVYAALEQGDGLPFYDIVVLLEKQQQGGGSKLLCSLTDTPATMPLETPAEPDALAGIMCADARAAESLDEFEAYTEDLRRSSRWMGATHADFGAACVGKTVGSKWRFSTDDIKADTSFPILYIGNIADNVTPLASARNNSALFPSSAVLVQKSYGHCSLAAPSTCTVRHIRAYFQNGTLPAAGTECEQDYDLFELPSPKEFAVRKRGGGEEEVDELERAAYELSRNADVVMHRGPYRL
;
A
#
# COMPACT_ATOMS: atom_id res chain seq x y z
N MET A 1 -7.82 -52.31 -25.40
CA MET A 1 -9.24 -52.51 -25.03
C MET A 1 -9.38 -52.05 -23.59
N THR A 2 -10.26 -51.14 -23.16
CA THR A 2 -11.18 -50.16 -23.79
C THR A 2 -11.26 -49.02 -22.76
N GLY A 3 -11.16 -47.73 -23.07
CA GLY A 3 -11.96 -47.00 -24.04
C GLY A 3 -12.89 -46.04 -23.28
N LEU A 4 -12.41 -44.83 -22.98
CA LEU A 4 -13.19 -43.72 -22.40
C LEU A 4 -12.93 -42.44 -23.22
N GLY A 5 -13.96 -41.62 -23.42
CA GLY A 5 -14.05 -40.71 -24.58
C GLY A 5 -13.53 -39.29 -24.38
N ILE A 6 -12.85 -38.75 -25.40
CA ILE A 6 -12.43 -37.34 -25.48
C ILE A 6 -13.58 -36.49 -26.06
N ALA A 7 -13.95 -35.40 -25.37
CA ALA A 7 -15.15 -34.61 -25.66
C ALA A 7 -15.18 -33.89 -27.05
N PRO A 8 -16.39 -33.63 -27.58
CA PRO A 8 -16.79 -32.76 -28.71
C PRO A 8 -15.89 -31.70 -29.38
N VAL A 9 -14.91 -31.10 -28.70
CA VAL A 9 -14.14 -29.86 -29.06
C VAL A 9 -14.13 -29.49 -30.57
N PRO A 10 -14.92 -28.50 -31.01
CA PRO A 10 -15.00 -28.06 -32.41
C PRO A 10 -13.89 -27.06 -32.82
N CYS A 11 -13.73 -26.82 -34.13
CA CYS A 11 -12.85 -25.76 -34.62
C CYS A 11 -13.42 -24.37 -34.29
N ILE A 12 -12.58 -23.34 -34.22
CA ILE A 12 -12.98 -22.01 -33.69
C ILE A 12 -14.15 -21.41 -34.48
N ARG A 13 -14.13 -21.50 -35.83
CA ARG A 13 -15.25 -21.04 -36.69
C ARG A 13 -16.54 -21.83 -36.49
N CYS A 14 -16.47 -23.15 -36.28
CA CYS A 14 -17.66 -23.94 -35.96
C CYS A 14 -18.19 -23.66 -34.55
N LYS A 15 -17.32 -23.40 -33.57
CA LYS A 15 -17.70 -22.98 -32.20
C LYS A 15 -18.46 -21.67 -32.23
N ALA A 16 -17.90 -20.63 -32.87
CA ALA A 16 -18.51 -19.31 -32.96
C ALA A 16 -19.88 -19.35 -33.66
N ARG A 17 -20.02 -20.16 -34.71
CA ARG A 17 -21.29 -20.36 -35.44
C ARG A 17 -22.23 -21.41 -34.79
N ARG A 18 -21.94 -21.86 -33.55
CA ARG A 18 -22.68 -22.90 -32.79
C ARG A 18 -23.02 -24.18 -33.57
N VAL A 19 -22.20 -24.59 -34.55
CA VAL A 19 -22.43 -25.77 -35.41
C VAL A 19 -21.48 -26.93 -35.14
N LYS A 20 -21.97 -28.17 -35.28
CA LYS A 20 -21.20 -29.41 -35.07
C LYS A 20 -20.06 -29.53 -36.10
N CYS A 21 -18.84 -29.72 -35.62
CA CYS A 21 -17.61 -29.81 -36.42
C CYS A 21 -17.23 -31.27 -36.70
N ASP A 22 -16.76 -31.57 -37.91
CA ASP A 22 -16.37 -32.93 -38.36
C ASP A 22 -14.94 -33.38 -37.97
N LYS A 23 -14.23 -32.57 -37.17
CA LYS A 23 -12.92 -32.87 -36.53
C LYS A 23 -11.74 -33.29 -37.43
N ARG A 24 -11.82 -33.18 -38.76
CA ARG A 24 -10.62 -33.30 -39.63
C ARG A 24 -9.57 -32.25 -39.26
N GLN A 25 -8.29 -32.63 -39.30
CA GLN A 25 -7.15 -31.71 -39.13
C GLN A 25 -6.27 -31.79 -40.39
N PRO A 26 -5.68 -30.68 -40.87
CA PRO A 26 -5.67 -29.34 -40.25
C PRO A 26 -7.00 -28.56 -40.37
N GLY A 27 -7.81 -28.81 -41.41
CA GLY A 27 -9.10 -28.16 -41.65
C GLY A 27 -10.31 -29.09 -41.50
N CYS A 28 -11.49 -28.53 -41.23
CA CYS A 28 -12.75 -29.29 -41.22
C CYS A 28 -13.51 -29.15 -42.55
N ALA A 29 -14.19 -30.22 -42.96
CA ALA A 29 -14.90 -30.31 -44.23
C ALA A 29 -16.01 -29.25 -44.36
N ARG A 30 -16.60 -28.78 -43.24
CA ARG A 30 -17.55 -27.65 -43.27
C ARG A 30 -16.91 -26.30 -43.62
N CYS A 31 -15.67 -26.04 -43.19
CA CYS A 31 -14.94 -24.83 -43.59
C CYS A 31 -14.46 -24.95 -45.06
N GLU A 32 -13.90 -26.10 -45.42
CA GLU A 32 -13.47 -26.40 -46.80
C GLU A 32 -14.63 -26.25 -47.81
N LYS A 33 -15.79 -26.84 -47.53
CA LYS A 33 -16.97 -26.76 -48.40
C LYS A 33 -17.61 -25.36 -48.45
N SER A 34 -17.26 -24.46 -47.53
CA SER A 34 -17.62 -23.03 -47.60
C SER A 34 -16.51 -22.16 -48.23
N ALA A 35 -15.51 -22.78 -48.87
CA ALA A 35 -14.36 -22.12 -49.50
C ALA A 35 -13.61 -21.15 -48.57
N GLN A 36 -13.56 -21.48 -47.27
CA GLN A 36 -13.11 -20.58 -46.21
C GLN A 36 -12.06 -21.27 -45.33
N PRO A 37 -10.90 -20.64 -45.06
CA PRO A 37 -9.84 -21.27 -44.28
C PRO A 37 -10.30 -21.59 -42.85
N CYS A 38 -9.87 -22.75 -42.35
CA CYS A 38 -10.16 -23.18 -40.98
C CYS A 38 -9.06 -22.63 -40.03
N PRO A 39 -9.38 -21.75 -39.06
CA PRO A 39 -8.41 -21.21 -38.09
C PRO A 39 -8.03 -22.22 -36.99
N GLY A 40 -8.06 -23.51 -37.31
CA GLY A 40 -7.72 -24.59 -36.39
C GLY A 40 -8.72 -24.84 -35.25
N TYR A 41 -8.27 -25.68 -34.32
CA TYR A 41 -8.99 -26.12 -33.13
C TYR A 41 -8.38 -25.46 -31.91
N ASN A 42 -9.21 -24.96 -30.99
CA ASN A 42 -8.69 -24.39 -29.75
C ASN A 42 -8.04 -25.51 -28.92
N ARG A 43 -6.74 -25.35 -28.62
CA ARG A 43 -5.91 -26.31 -27.86
C ARG A 43 -5.61 -25.84 -26.43
N VAL A 44 -6.12 -24.68 -26.01
CA VAL A 44 -5.91 -24.15 -24.65
C VAL A 44 -6.65 -25.02 -23.65
N ARG A 45 -5.90 -25.72 -22.79
CA ARG A 45 -6.43 -26.35 -21.58
C ARG A 45 -6.60 -25.27 -20.50
N LYS A 46 -7.80 -25.14 -19.93
CA LYS A 46 -7.89 -24.74 -18.51
C LYS A 46 -7.51 -25.95 -17.67
N PHE A 47 -6.80 -25.74 -16.56
CA PHE A 47 -6.65 -26.76 -15.53
C PHE A 47 -8.01 -27.03 -14.86
N LEU A 48 -8.21 -28.28 -14.47
CA LEU A 48 -9.28 -28.72 -13.56
C LEU A 48 -8.59 -29.20 -12.28
N ASP A 49 -9.17 -28.90 -11.12
CA ASP A 49 -8.72 -29.44 -9.84
C ASP A 49 -9.12 -30.93 -9.76
N GLU A 50 -8.14 -31.83 -9.59
CA GLU A 50 -8.40 -33.26 -9.42
C GLU A 50 -8.78 -33.63 -7.97
N GLY A 51 -8.79 -32.66 -7.05
CA GLY A 51 -9.10 -32.80 -5.63
C GLY A 51 -10.52 -33.25 -5.28
N GLU A 52 -11.45 -33.30 -6.25
CA GLU A 52 -12.82 -33.76 -6.04
C GLU A 52 -12.97 -35.29 -6.19
N ASN A 53 -12.31 -35.88 -7.19
CA ASN A 53 -12.34 -37.33 -7.44
C ASN A 53 -11.68 -38.15 -6.31
N LEU A 54 -10.80 -37.53 -5.52
CA LEU A 54 -10.20 -38.18 -4.36
C LEU A 54 -11.17 -38.26 -3.16
N ARG A 55 -12.02 -37.25 -2.96
CA ARG A 55 -12.98 -37.19 -1.84
C ARG A 55 -14.12 -38.20 -2.03
N HIS A 56 -14.64 -38.34 -3.26
CA HIS A 56 -15.68 -39.32 -3.57
C HIS A 56 -15.24 -40.80 -3.42
N LYS A 57 -13.93 -41.09 -3.45
CA LYS A 57 -13.40 -42.43 -3.14
C LYS A 57 -13.33 -42.75 -1.65
N ILE A 58 -13.31 -41.75 -0.78
CA ILE A 58 -13.21 -41.93 0.68
C ILE A 58 -14.60 -42.03 1.33
N ALA A 59 -15.61 -41.37 0.75
CA ALA A 59 -16.98 -41.33 1.28
C ALA A 59 -17.81 -42.63 1.11
N LYS A 60 -17.35 -43.63 0.34
CA LYS A 60 -18.02 -44.94 0.20
C LYS A 60 -17.21 -46.07 0.85
N GLY A 61 -16.98 -45.95 2.16
CA GLY A 61 -16.05 -46.83 2.90
C GLY A 61 -16.45 -47.26 4.32
N THR A 62 -17.61 -46.86 4.87
CA THR A 62 -17.98 -47.16 6.26
C THR A 62 -19.21 -48.09 6.35
N GLY A 63 -19.00 -49.37 6.67
CA GLY A 63 -20.12 -50.27 6.95
C GLY A 63 -19.78 -51.76 7.06
N SER A 64 -19.36 -52.20 8.26
CA SER A 64 -19.71 -53.49 8.92
C SER A 64 -18.51 -54.27 9.51
N ARG A 65 -18.54 -54.46 10.85
CA ARG A 65 -17.86 -55.51 11.66
C ARG A 65 -16.30 -55.46 11.74
N ARG A 66 -15.64 -55.93 12.81
CA ARG A 66 -15.99 -56.18 14.24
C ARG A 66 -14.67 -56.39 15.03
N SER A 67 -14.76 -56.39 16.37
CA SER A 67 -13.89 -57.09 17.35
C SER A 67 -12.37 -56.81 17.40
N ASP A 68 -12.00 -56.22 18.55
CA ASP A 68 -10.99 -56.70 19.51
C ASP A 68 -9.47 -56.52 19.26
N SER A 69 -8.82 -55.88 20.24
CA SER A 69 -7.61 -56.30 21.01
C SER A 69 -6.39 -56.90 20.26
N SER A 70 -5.12 -56.60 20.57
CA SER A 70 -4.53 -55.94 21.74
C SER A 70 -3.05 -55.56 21.50
N SER A 71 -2.46 -54.87 22.49
CA SER A 71 -1.02 -54.65 22.75
C SER A 71 -0.02 -55.70 22.27
N ALA A 72 1.18 -55.27 21.86
CA ALA A 72 2.46 -55.57 22.56
C ALA A 72 3.70 -55.05 21.81
N SER A 73 4.73 -54.69 22.56
CA SER A 73 6.10 -54.37 22.09
C SER A 73 7.03 -55.60 22.19
N VAL A 74 7.91 -55.80 21.21
CA VAL A 74 9.21 -56.52 21.29
C VAL A 74 10.00 -56.10 20.02
N VAL A 75 11.28 -55.70 19.94
CA VAL A 75 12.56 -55.91 20.69
C VAL A 75 13.55 -56.82 19.93
N ARG A 76 14.63 -56.18 19.44
CA ARG A 76 16.03 -56.65 19.26
C ARG A 76 16.51 -57.55 18.09
N ASP A 77 17.64 -57.07 17.55
CA ASP A 77 18.94 -57.75 17.28
C ASP A 77 19.27 -58.54 15.99
N SER A 78 20.57 -58.50 15.69
CA SER A 78 21.43 -59.42 14.90
C SER A 78 21.51 -59.34 13.35
N THR A 79 22.46 -58.51 12.90
CA THR A 79 23.68 -58.85 12.11
C THR A 79 23.98 -60.33 11.75
N PRO A 80 24.90 -60.65 10.79
CA PRO A 80 25.34 -59.95 9.55
C PRO A 80 25.61 -60.95 8.36
N ALA A 81 26.53 -60.60 7.43
CA ALA A 81 27.28 -61.47 6.47
C ALA A 81 26.52 -62.03 5.23
N LYS A 82 27.15 -62.48 4.11
CA LYS A 82 28.36 -62.09 3.31
C LYS A 82 28.55 -63.12 2.18
N ALA A 83 28.64 -62.75 0.89
CA ALA A 83 29.29 -63.52 -0.23
C ALA A 83 29.02 -62.87 -1.61
N ALA A 84 29.83 -62.99 -2.68
CA ALA A 84 31.27 -63.30 -2.82
C ALA A 84 31.76 -63.04 -4.29
N GLY A 85 33.09 -62.88 -4.49
CA GLY A 85 33.78 -62.86 -5.81
C GLY A 85 34.19 -61.46 -6.33
N SER A 86 35.36 -61.22 -6.96
CA SER A 86 36.50 -62.10 -7.34
C SER A 86 37.85 -61.32 -7.46
N VAL A 87 39.00 -62.01 -7.40
CA VAL A 87 40.41 -61.46 -7.43
C VAL A 87 41.01 -61.45 -8.87
N LYS A 88 42.08 -60.72 -9.28
CA LYS A 88 43.44 -60.38 -8.73
C LYS A 88 43.91 -58.98 -9.24
N GLN A 89 44.90 -58.21 -8.77
CA GLN A 89 46.06 -58.33 -7.82
C GLN A 89 47.49 -58.50 -8.45
N ALA A 90 48.21 -57.38 -8.73
CA ALA A 90 49.69 -57.28 -8.95
C ALA A 90 50.21 -55.79 -8.97
N SER A 91 51.53 -55.53 -8.91
CA SER A 91 52.21 -54.20 -8.89
C SER A 91 53.68 -54.34 -9.42
N PRO A 92 54.63 -53.34 -9.43
CA PRO A 92 54.60 -51.88 -9.19
C PRO A 92 55.52 -50.98 -10.13
N LYS A 93 55.61 -49.65 -9.84
CA LYS A 93 56.81 -48.72 -9.96
C LYS A 93 57.37 -48.16 -11.32
N THR A 94 57.21 -46.82 -11.52
CA THR A 94 58.24 -45.72 -11.77
C THR A 94 59.30 -45.78 -12.92
N PRO A 95 60.09 -44.71 -13.25
CA PRO A 95 59.89 -43.22 -13.29
C PRO A 95 60.50 -42.51 -14.56
N PHE A 96 60.43 -41.17 -14.71
CA PHE A 96 61.58 -40.21 -14.89
C PHE A 96 61.18 -38.73 -15.11
N VAL A 97 62.15 -37.82 -15.37
CA VAL A 97 62.12 -36.34 -15.24
C VAL A 97 62.90 -35.65 -16.38
N ALA A 98 62.44 -34.48 -16.91
CA ALA A 98 63.27 -33.32 -17.35
C ALA A 98 62.51 -32.25 -18.20
N SER A 99 63.12 -31.06 -18.35
CA SER A 99 62.78 -29.95 -19.29
C SER A 99 64.10 -29.47 -19.95
N PRO A 100 64.25 -28.31 -20.65
CA PRO A 100 63.34 -27.38 -21.38
C PRO A 100 63.87 -26.99 -22.80
N ARG A 101 63.47 -25.81 -23.36
CA ARG A 101 64.04 -25.03 -24.52
C ARG A 101 63.62 -25.44 -25.96
N SER A 102 63.59 -24.57 -26.99
CA SER A 102 63.55 -23.07 -27.11
C SER A 102 63.48 -22.58 -28.59
N ARG A 103 63.14 -21.28 -28.82
CA ARG A 103 63.57 -20.37 -29.92
C ARG A 103 62.85 -20.44 -31.31
N THR A 104 62.20 -19.36 -31.80
CA THR A 104 62.63 -18.24 -32.73
C THR A 104 62.73 -18.61 -34.22
N ASP A 105 62.44 -17.80 -35.25
CA ASP A 105 61.85 -16.43 -35.42
C ASP A 105 61.47 -16.22 -36.93
N ASP A 106 61.16 -14.97 -37.36
CA ASP A 106 61.16 -14.44 -38.75
C ASP A 106 60.00 -14.83 -39.70
N THR A 107 59.54 -14.02 -40.69
CA THR A 107 59.73 -12.58 -41.07
C THR A 107 58.55 -12.10 -41.97
N ASN A 108 58.39 -10.77 -42.13
CA ASN A 108 57.88 -9.97 -43.28
C ASN A 108 56.70 -10.46 -44.17
N GLY A 109 55.80 -9.62 -44.72
CA GLY A 109 55.70 -8.15 -44.72
C GLY A 109 55.54 -7.57 -46.14
N ALA A 110 54.37 -7.00 -46.48
CA ALA A 110 54.11 -6.21 -47.69
C ALA A 110 52.80 -5.41 -47.59
N GLY A 111 52.67 -4.29 -48.30
CA GLY A 111 51.43 -3.50 -48.43
C GLY A 111 51.44 -2.67 -49.73
N ILE A 112 50.25 -2.35 -50.26
CA ILE A 112 50.05 -1.56 -51.50
C ILE A 112 48.82 -0.64 -51.35
N ASP A 113 48.96 0.59 -51.85
CA ASP A 113 48.00 1.72 -51.92
C ASP A 113 47.63 1.96 -53.43
N PRO A 114 46.86 2.96 -53.91
CA PRO A 114 46.02 3.97 -53.23
C PRO A 114 44.62 4.25 -53.88
N ALA A 115 43.87 5.14 -53.21
CA ALA A 115 42.87 6.15 -53.66
C ALA A 115 42.21 6.17 -55.08
N ILE A 116 40.97 6.72 -55.16
CA ILE A 116 40.62 7.89 -56.03
C ILE A 116 39.20 8.49 -55.73
N ILE A 117 39.20 9.77 -55.33
CA ILE A 117 38.34 10.93 -55.72
C ILE A 117 36.82 10.74 -56.00
N HIS A 118 35.97 11.51 -55.29
CA HIS A 118 35.15 12.58 -55.91
C HIS A 118 34.54 13.60 -54.91
N GLU A 119 34.75 14.89 -55.18
CA GLU A 119 34.02 16.02 -54.58
C GLU A 119 32.80 16.40 -55.45
N HIS A 120 31.80 17.08 -54.86
CA HIS A 120 31.19 18.29 -55.44
C HIS A 120 30.17 19.00 -54.50
N SER A 121 29.87 20.25 -54.83
CA SER A 121 28.97 21.23 -54.17
C SER A 121 28.75 22.41 -55.16
N PRO A 122 27.86 23.40 -54.95
CA PRO A 122 26.78 23.60 -53.95
C PRO A 122 25.44 24.16 -54.57
N LEU A 123 24.58 24.78 -53.73
CA LEU A 123 23.65 25.92 -53.96
C LEU A 123 22.13 25.73 -54.28
N ALA A 124 21.35 26.48 -53.48
CA ALA A 124 20.00 27.07 -53.71
C ALA A 124 18.77 26.13 -53.94
N GLY A 125 17.55 26.48 -53.51
CA GLY A 125 17.11 27.61 -52.67
C GLY A 125 15.57 27.77 -52.67
N GLY A 126 14.96 28.28 -51.59
CA GLY A 126 13.49 28.40 -51.50
C GLY A 126 12.97 29.36 -50.42
N GLN A 127 12.14 30.31 -50.83
CA GLN A 127 11.34 31.26 -50.02
C GLN A 127 9.88 30.76 -49.97
N SER A 128 8.94 31.18 -49.10
CA SER A 128 8.93 31.89 -47.80
C SER A 128 7.47 32.12 -47.39
N LYS A 129 7.10 32.14 -46.10
CA LYS A 129 6.25 33.18 -45.44
C LYS A 129 6.00 32.88 -43.95
N PRO A 130 5.52 33.86 -43.13
CA PRO A 130 5.56 33.79 -41.67
C PRO A 130 4.20 33.57 -41.00
N GLU A 131 4.23 33.23 -39.72
CA GLU A 131 3.14 33.41 -38.76
C GLU A 131 3.65 34.19 -37.51
N ASP A 132 2.72 34.81 -36.81
CA ASP A 132 2.86 36.07 -36.07
C ASP A 132 3.77 36.08 -34.81
N VAL A 133 4.33 37.26 -34.54
CA VAL A 133 4.97 37.64 -33.26
C VAL A 133 4.10 38.69 -32.58
N TYR A 134 3.63 38.44 -31.35
CA TYR A 134 3.22 39.45 -30.36
C TYR A 134 3.32 38.87 -28.92
N PRO A 135 3.30 39.68 -27.84
CA PRO A 135 4.31 39.53 -26.80
C PRO A 135 3.77 39.19 -25.41
N LEU A 136 4.65 38.68 -24.55
CA LEU A 136 4.42 38.55 -23.11
C LEU A 136 4.29 39.93 -22.45
N ASN A 137 3.04 40.29 -22.12
CA ASN A 137 2.72 41.34 -21.15
C ASN A 137 2.41 40.72 -19.77
N VAL A 138 2.43 41.53 -18.72
CA VAL A 138 2.61 41.09 -17.32
C VAL A 138 1.46 41.53 -16.41
N HIS A 139 1.05 40.64 -15.48
CA HIS A 139 0.04 40.81 -14.40
C HIS A 139 -1.43 40.98 -14.84
N PRO A 140 -2.44 40.83 -13.93
CA PRO A 140 -2.45 40.31 -12.55
C PRO A 140 -3.40 39.10 -12.37
N ALA A 141 -3.79 38.80 -11.12
CA ALA A 141 -4.66 37.67 -10.74
C ALA A 141 -6.18 37.93 -10.85
N SER A 142 -6.96 36.88 -10.53
CA SER A 142 -8.41 36.83 -10.25
C SER A 142 -9.41 36.81 -11.42
N SER A 143 -9.87 35.60 -11.80
CA SER A 143 -11.28 35.27 -12.06
C SER A 143 -11.46 33.76 -12.35
N ILE A 144 -11.94 32.97 -11.39
CA ILE A 144 -12.52 31.64 -11.69
C ILE A 144 -13.97 31.88 -12.18
N ALA A 145 -14.38 31.17 -13.23
CA ALA A 145 -15.69 31.36 -13.85
C ALA A 145 -16.81 30.80 -12.96
N MET A 146 -17.82 31.62 -12.66
CA MET A 146 -19.05 31.13 -12.04
C MET A 146 -19.76 30.14 -12.96
N ILE A 147 -20.09 28.95 -12.45
CA ILE A 147 -21.03 28.04 -13.12
C ILE A 147 -22.44 28.62 -12.96
N THR A 148 -22.83 29.49 -13.88
CA THR A 148 -24.22 29.94 -14.01
C THR A 148 -25.08 28.77 -14.50
N PRO A 149 -26.28 28.51 -13.94
CA PRO A 149 -27.12 27.41 -14.37
C PRO A 149 -27.57 27.60 -15.83
N ARG A 150 -27.05 26.77 -16.73
CA ARG A 150 -27.59 26.61 -18.08
C ARG A 150 -28.65 25.51 -18.06
N SER A 151 -29.67 25.68 -18.88
CA SER A 151 -30.80 24.77 -19.02
C SER A 151 -30.35 23.34 -19.32
N PHE A 152 -30.74 22.40 -18.46
CA PHE A 152 -30.77 20.97 -18.79
C PHE A 152 -31.58 20.73 -20.07
N SER A 153 -31.19 19.70 -20.82
CA SER A 153 -31.95 19.20 -21.97
C SER A 153 -32.50 17.81 -21.67
N ASP A 154 -33.55 17.37 -22.37
CA ASP A 154 -34.10 16.01 -22.19
C ASP A 154 -33.18 14.89 -22.73
N LEU A 155 -31.91 15.19 -23.03
CA LEU A 155 -30.85 14.20 -23.33
C LEU A 155 -30.03 13.79 -22.10
N ASP A 156 -30.15 14.53 -21.00
CA ASP A 156 -29.36 14.32 -19.78
C ASP A 156 -30.06 13.43 -18.73
N PHE A 157 -31.24 12.87 -19.06
CA PHE A 157 -32.04 11.99 -18.20
C PHE A 157 -32.25 10.62 -18.88
N ASP A 158 -31.39 9.65 -18.55
CA ASP A 158 -31.56 8.27 -19.01
C ASP A 158 -32.41 7.47 -18.01
N ALA A 159 -33.51 6.89 -18.48
CA ALA A 159 -34.38 6.04 -17.67
C ALA A 159 -33.72 4.70 -17.29
N ALA A 160 -32.73 4.23 -18.05
CA ALA A 160 -31.97 3.02 -17.75
C ALA A 160 -31.00 3.17 -16.55
N TYR A 161 -30.87 4.37 -15.97
CA TYR A 161 -29.92 4.65 -14.90
C TYR A 161 -30.20 3.93 -13.56
N PHE A 162 -31.43 3.42 -13.38
CA PHE A 162 -31.86 2.69 -12.18
C PHE A 162 -32.46 1.29 -12.49
N ASP A 163 -32.31 0.80 -13.73
CA ASP A 163 -33.00 -0.40 -14.21
C ASP A 163 -32.10 -1.65 -14.08
N ILE A 164 -32.28 -2.43 -13.01
CA ILE A 164 -31.57 -3.70 -12.80
C ILE A 164 -32.41 -4.83 -13.42
N ASP A 165 -32.12 -5.19 -14.68
CA ASP A 165 -32.72 -6.37 -15.32
C ASP A 165 -32.46 -7.63 -14.47
N PRO A 166 -33.50 -8.27 -13.89
CA PRO A 166 -33.31 -9.46 -13.04
C PRO A 166 -32.70 -10.64 -13.78
N GLN A 167 -32.87 -10.73 -15.10
CA GLN A 167 -32.24 -11.79 -15.91
C GLN A 167 -30.74 -11.54 -16.10
N VAL A 168 -30.30 -10.27 -16.17
CA VAL A 168 -28.87 -9.92 -16.20
C VAL A 168 -28.22 -10.18 -14.84
N TYR A 169 -28.91 -9.88 -13.73
CA TYR A 169 -28.42 -10.13 -12.37
C TYR A 169 -28.06 -11.61 -12.11
N TYR A 170 -28.75 -12.55 -12.75
CA TYR A 170 -28.46 -13.99 -12.68
C TYR A 170 -27.61 -14.54 -13.85
N ALA A 171 -27.18 -13.70 -14.81
CA ALA A 171 -26.47 -14.16 -16.01
C ALA A 171 -24.93 -14.14 -15.92
N ASP A 172 -24.33 -13.37 -15.01
CA ASP A 172 -22.87 -13.21 -14.94
C ASP A 172 -22.19 -14.23 -13.99
N PRO A 173 -21.32 -15.14 -14.48
CA PRO A 173 -20.77 -16.23 -13.68
C PRO A 173 -19.65 -15.85 -12.69
N ILE A 174 -19.45 -14.57 -12.34
CA ILE A 174 -18.55 -14.15 -11.24
C ILE A 174 -19.29 -14.21 -9.90
N ASN A 175 -19.83 -15.38 -9.57
CA ASN A 175 -20.44 -15.69 -8.29
C ASN A 175 -19.77 -16.95 -7.70
N CYS A 176 -18.74 -16.75 -6.87
CA CYS A 176 -18.26 -17.78 -5.96
C CYS A 176 -19.17 -17.81 -4.72
N CYS A 177 -19.65 -18.95 -4.21
CA CYS A 177 -19.15 -20.31 -4.38
C CYS A 177 -20.27 -21.32 -4.73
N LEU A 178 -20.02 -22.20 -5.71
CA LEU A 178 -20.77 -23.45 -5.88
C LEU A 178 -20.32 -24.47 -4.83
N LEU A 179 -21.25 -24.97 -3.99
CA LEU A 179 -21.09 -26.27 -3.30
C LEU A 179 -22.40 -26.83 -2.69
N ILE A 180 -23.41 -27.12 -3.53
CA ILE A 180 -24.47 -28.09 -3.21
C ILE A 180 -24.70 -28.99 -4.44
N PRO A 181 -24.56 -30.33 -4.33
CA PRO A 181 -24.90 -31.26 -5.42
C PRO A 181 -26.35 -31.78 -5.34
N ASP A 182 -26.87 -32.20 -6.50
CA ASP A 182 -28.07 -33.03 -6.75
C ASP A 182 -29.46 -32.53 -6.25
N ALA A 183 -30.12 -31.70 -7.07
CA ALA A 183 -31.57 -31.77 -7.40
C ALA A 183 -31.84 -30.82 -8.60
N SER A 184 -31.78 -31.24 -9.86
CA SER A 184 -32.71 -32.08 -10.66
C SER A 184 -33.83 -31.27 -11.35
N GLN A 185 -33.90 -31.39 -12.68
CA GLN A 185 -34.66 -30.56 -13.62
C GLN A 185 -36.19 -30.80 -13.63
N ALA A 186 -36.92 -29.75 -14.03
CA ALA A 186 -38.03 -29.78 -14.99
C ALA A 186 -38.09 -28.37 -15.62
N ASP A 187 -37.56 -28.16 -16.83
CA ASP A 187 -38.22 -28.35 -18.13
C ASP A 187 -39.14 -27.16 -18.50
N ASP A 188 -38.54 -26.16 -19.16
CA ASP A 188 -39.25 -25.13 -19.93
C ASP A 188 -39.78 -25.73 -21.24
N ASP A 189 -41.03 -25.46 -21.62
CA ASP A 189 -41.46 -25.36 -23.04
C ASP A 189 -42.92 -24.85 -23.16
N GLU A 190 -43.11 -23.53 -23.27
CA GLU A 190 -43.81 -22.96 -24.44
C GLU A 190 -43.49 -21.46 -24.60
N PHE A 191 -43.36 -21.01 -25.85
CA PHE A 191 -42.93 -19.66 -26.27
C PHE A 191 -44.10 -18.97 -27.01
N LEU A 192 -43.92 -17.68 -27.40
CA LEU A 192 -44.81 -16.79 -28.20
C LEU A 192 -45.68 -15.81 -27.38
N ASP A 193 -45.99 -14.59 -27.81
CA ASP A 193 -45.35 -13.66 -28.78
C ASP A 193 -45.95 -12.24 -28.53
N PRO A 194 -45.19 -11.13 -28.52
CA PRO A 194 -45.65 -9.89 -27.87
C PRO A 194 -46.39 -8.91 -28.82
N THR A 195 -47.72 -9.02 -28.93
CA THR A 195 -48.60 -7.88 -29.33
C THR A 195 -50.00 -7.98 -28.72
N GLN A 196 -50.65 -6.82 -28.52
CA GLN A 196 -51.91 -6.59 -27.77
C GLN A 196 -51.70 -6.59 -26.24
N THR A 197 -52.36 -5.75 -25.43
CA THR A 197 -53.44 -4.77 -25.73
C THR A 197 -53.34 -3.54 -24.82
N ALA A 198 -53.86 -2.40 -25.26
CA ALA A 198 -54.20 -1.27 -24.39
C ALA A 198 -55.69 -1.30 -24.00
N SER A 199 -56.05 -0.63 -22.89
CA SER A 199 -57.41 -0.29 -22.41
C SER A 199 -58.08 -1.20 -21.36
N SER A 200 -57.80 -0.93 -20.07
CA SER A 200 -58.74 -0.93 -18.93
C SER A 200 -57.97 -0.47 -17.68
N MET A 201 -58.10 0.75 -17.15
CA MET A 201 -59.27 1.38 -16.52
C MET A 201 -60.00 0.49 -15.49
N LEU A 202 -59.48 0.53 -14.25
CA LEU A 202 -60.15 1.00 -13.01
C LEU A 202 -61.56 0.48 -12.63
N SER A 203 -61.77 0.41 -11.30
CA SER A 203 -63.04 0.55 -10.53
C SER A 203 -63.64 -0.78 -9.98
N PRO A 204 -64.63 -0.75 -9.02
CA PRO A 204 -64.27 -0.85 -7.59
C PRO A 204 -65.23 -1.68 -6.69
N ILE A 205 -64.79 -2.02 -5.47
CA ILE A 205 -65.60 -2.61 -4.37
C ILE A 205 -65.10 -1.95 -3.07
N THR A 206 -65.79 -1.07 -2.33
CA THR A 206 -67.07 -1.16 -1.58
C THR A 206 -67.08 -2.13 -0.39
N SER A 207 -66.41 -1.71 0.71
CA SER A 207 -66.80 -1.87 2.13
C SER A 207 -67.94 -2.84 2.50
N PHE A 208 -67.70 -3.72 3.49
CA PHE A 208 -68.26 -3.50 4.85
C PHE A 208 -67.57 -4.35 5.96
N ASP A 209 -67.78 -3.94 7.21
CA ASP A 209 -67.20 -4.44 8.47
C ASP A 209 -68.26 -5.29 9.27
N PRO A 210 -68.04 -5.72 10.53
CA PRO A 210 -67.48 -7.02 10.95
C PRO A 210 -68.48 -7.95 11.65
N SER A 211 -68.15 -9.25 11.81
CA SER A 211 -68.39 -9.98 13.07
C SER A 211 -67.86 -11.44 13.12
N ALA A 212 -67.24 -11.77 14.26
CA ALA A 212 -67.30 -13.05 15.01
C ALA A 212 -67.15 -14.42 14.31
N GLN A 213 -66.03 -15.09 14.64
CA GLN A 213 -65.94 -16.49 15.09
C GLN A 213 -66.95 -17.54 14.56
N SER A 214 -66.45 -18.50 13.76
CA SER A 214 -66.42 -19.92 14.14
C SER A 214 -65.70 -20.75 13.08
N GLY A 215 -65.09 -21.88 13.46
CA GLY A 215 -64.34 -22.73 12.54
C GLY A 215 -64.89 -24.16 12.47
N SER A 216 -64.94 -24.71 11.26
CA SER A 216 -64.81 -26.15 10.99
C SER A 216 -64.55 -26.37 9.50
N GLY A 217 -63.55 -27.17 9.14
CA GLY A 217 -63.04 -27.25 7.77
C GLY A 217 -63.91 -28.03 6.77
N GLY A 218 -63.70 -27.75 5.48
CA GLY A 218 -64.25 -28.48 4.34
C GLY A 218 -63.62 -28.00 3.03
N SER A 219 -62.77 -28.83 2.43
CA SER A 219 -61.88 -28.40 1.33
C SER A 219 -62.58 -28.27 -0.02
N SER A 220 -62.44 -27.11 -0.68
CA SER A 220 -62.57 -26.95 -2.13
C SER A 220 -61.73 -25.75 -2.58
N LEU A 221 -61.04 -25.86 -3.72
CA LEU A 221 -60.27 -24.74 -4.25
C LEU A 221 -61.19 -23.57 -4.63
N SER A 222 -60.73 -22.36 -4.33
CA SER A 222 -61.27 -21.08 -4.76
C SER A 222 -60.12 -20.20 -5.30
N ALA A 223 -60.43 -19.04 -5.87
CA ALA A 223 -59.41 -18.09 -6.35
C ALA A 223 -58.50 -17.60 -5.22
N PRO A 224 -57.32 -16.99 -5.52
CA PRO A 224 -56.49 -16.33 -4.52
C PRO A 224 -57.33 -15.37 -3.67
N SER A 225 -57.36 -15.63 -2.37
CA SER A 225 -58.08 -14.85 -1.39
C SER A 225 -57.24 -13.70 -0.87
N ASP A 226 -57.89 -12.68 -0.31
CA ASP A 226 -57.29 -11.45 0.24
C ASP A 226 -56.40 -11.66 1.49
N GLN A 227 -55.79 -12.84 1.66
CA GLN A 227 -54.92 -13.21 2.77
C GLN A 227 -53.44 -12.92 2.48
N ASP A 228 -52.99 -13.03 1.23
CA ASP A 228 -51.58 -12.85 0.86
C ASP A 228 -51.09 -11.40 1.04
N ASP A 229 -51.95 -10.40 0.77
CA ASP A 229 -51.66 -8.96 1.02
C ASP A 229 -51.61 -8.62 2.52
N ASP A 230 -52.51 -9.22 3.32
CA ASP A 230 -52.60 -9.02 4.77
C ASP A 230 -51.32 -9.54 5.48
N ASP A 231 -50.81 -10.71 5.07
CA ASP A 231 -49.58 -11.28 5.61
C ASP A 231 -48.32 -10.49 5.20
N GLU A 232 -48.24 -9.94 3.98
CA GLU A 232 -47.12 -9.05 3.59
C GLU A 232 -47.17 -7.69 4.31
N GLU A 233 -48.35 -7.13 4.58
CA GLU A 233 -48.49 -5.90 5.39
C GLU A 233 -48.08 -6.15 6.87
N HIS A 234 -48.43 -7.31 7.44
CA HIS A 234 -47.95 -7.69 8.77
C HIS A 234 -46.43 -7.91 8.79
N GLU A 235 -45.84 -8.58 7.80
CA GLU A 235 -44.39 -8.78 7.71
C GLU A 235 -43.64 -7.45 7.56
N ALA A 236 -44.07 -6.57 6.66
CA ALA A 236 -43.49 -5.24 6.49
C ALA A 236 -43.57 -4.42 7.79
N SER A 237 -44.69 -4.48 8.52
CA SER A 237 -44.87 -3.81 9.81
C SER A 237 -43.89 -4.32 10.87
N HIS A 238 -43.62 -5.63 10.90
CA HIS A 238 -42.56 -6.19 11.74
C HIS A 238 -41.16 -5.72 11.31
N LEU A 239 -40.84 -5.74 10.02
CA LEU A 239 -39.53 -5.32 9.51
C LEU A 239 -39.26 -3.82 9.76
N ILE A 240 -40.26 -2.94 9.65
CA ILE A 240 -40.16 -1.52 10.02
C ILE A 240 -39.86 -1.33 11.49
N ARG A 241 -40.44 -2.16 12.37
CA ARG A 241 -40.09 -2.15 13.80
C ARG A 241 -38.66 -2.62 14.05
N TYR A 242 -38.19 -3.66 13.36
CA TYR A 242 -36.78 -4.07 13.42
C TYR A 242 -35.84 -2.95 12.98
N PHE A 243 -36.21 -2.23 11.92
CA PHE A 243 -35.46 -1.06 11.47
C PHE A 243 -35.39 0.01 12.56
N ALA A 244 -36.53 0.40 13.15
CA ALA A 244 -36.60 1.41 14.20
C ALA A 244 -35.77 1.04 15.44
N ASP A 245 -35.86 -0.22 15.89
CA ASP A 245 -35.17 -0.70 17.10
C ASP A 245 -33.65 -0.92 16.88
N PHE A 246 -33.20 -1.35 15.69
CA PHE A 246 -31.82 -1.83 15.47
C PHE A 246 -31.06 -1.28 14.24
N THR A 247 -31.71 -1.04 13.10
CA THR A 247 -31.04 -0.59 11.87
C THR A 247 -30.82 0.92 11.85
N SER A 248 -31.80 1.68 12.32
CA SER A 248 -31.82 3.15 12.47
C SER A 248 -30.55 3.73 13.09
N GLN A 249 -29.99 3.01 14.06
CA GLN A 249 -28.81 3.42 14.84
C GLN A 249 -27.57 3.68 13.97
N TRP A 250 -27.51 3.11 12.75
CA TRP A 250 -26.44 3.34 11.78
C TRP A 250 -26.63 4.62 10.95
N LEU A 251 -27.86 5.12 10.84
CA LEU A 251 -28.19 6.38 10.15
C LEU A 251 -28.31 7.56 11.12
N ASP A 252 -28.60 7.29 12.40
CA ASP A 252 -28.69 8.31 13.44
C ASP A 252 -27.33 8.65 14.09
N ILE A 253 -26.20 8.09 13.62
CA ILE A 253 -24.84 8.29 14.21
C ILE A 253 -24.48 9.78 14.38
N PHE A 254 -24.90 10.61 13.42
CA PHE A 254 -24.65 12.06 13.43
C PHE A 254 -25.90 12.88 13.76
N ASP A 255 -27.04 12.25 14.08
CA ASP A 255 -28.30 12.91 14.46
C ASP A 255 -28.79 12.48 15.86
N MET A 256 -28.64 13.38 16.82
CA MET A 256 -29.10 13.18 18.20
C MET A 256 -30.63 13.19 18.34
N GLU A 257 -31.37 13.71 17.36
CA GLU A 257 -32.84 13.69 17.38
C GLU A 257 -33.42 12.35 16.90
N LYS A 258 -32.56 11.46 16.37
CA LYS A 258 -32.91 10.13 15.88
C LYS A 258 -34.01 10.13 14.82
N PHE A 259 -33.85 10.95 13.79
CA PHE A 259 -34.81 11.06 12.70
C PHE A 259 -35.16 9.69 12.07
N PHE A 260 -34.16 8.84 11.82
CA PHE A 260 -34.38 7.51 11.24
C PHE A 260 -34.94 6.52 12.27
N GLY A 261 -34.59 6.64 13.55
CA GLY A 261 -35.15 5.80 14.62
C GLY A 261 -36.57 6.16 15.05
N THR A 262 -37.03 7.41 14.83
CA THR A 262 -38.28 7.90 15.43
C THR A 262 -39.27 8.55 14.47
N VAL A 263 -38.83 9.20 13.39
CA VAL A 263 -39.71 9.93 12.46
C VAL A 263 -39.98 9.13 11.19
N VAL A 264 -38.92 8.61 10.55
CA VAL A 264 -39.05 7.81 9.31
C VAL A 264 -39.94 6.57 9.48
N PRO A 265 -39.90 5.81 10.60
CA PRO A 265 -40.77 4.64 10.80
C PRO A 265 -42.25 5.03 10.96
N VAL A 266 -42.54 6.26 11.41
CA VAL A 266 -43.92 6.78 11.50
C VAL A 266 -44.38 7.30 10.13
N ARG A 267 -43.52 7.98 9.37
CA ARG A 267 -43.81 8.38 7.97
C ARG A 267 -44.04 7.17 7.06
N ALA A 268 -43.35 6.05 7.31
CA ALA A 268 -43.52 4.78 6.61
C ALA A 268 -44.93 4.17 6.71
N VAL A 269 -45.76 4.56 7.69
CA VAL A 269 -47.18 4.15 7.77
C VAL A 269 -48.03 4.78 6.66
N HIS A 270 -47.58 5.88 6.06
CA HIS A 270 -48.30 6.63 5.03
C HIS A 270 -47.53 6.78 3.71
N SER A 271 -46.28 6.31 3.67
CA SER A 271 -45.38 6.40 2.52
C SER A 271 -44.93 5.02 2.08
N ALA A 272 -45.45 4.55 0.93
CA ALA A 272 -45.09 3.26 0.36
C ALA A 272 -43.59 3.17 -0.01
N LEU A 273 -42.99 4.30 -0.41
CA LEU A 273 -41.55 4.42 -0.62
C LEU A 273 -40.77 4.06 0.66
N LEU A 274 -41.09 4.73 1.78
CA LEU A 274 -40.42 4.47 3.05
C LEU A 274 -40.74 3.07 3.60
N LYS A 275 -42.02 2.64 3.57
CA LYS A 275 -42.46 1.30 3.99
C LYS A 275 -41.56 0.21 3.41
N ASN A 276 -41.38 0.25 2.09
CA ASN A 276 -40.61 -0.74 1.35
C ASN A 276 -39.09 -0.55 1.55
N SER A 277 -38.58 0.70 1.56
CA SER A 277 -37.15 0.97 1.82
C SER A 277 -36.69 0.44 3.19
N LEU A 278 -37.49 0.69 4.23
CA LEU A 278 -37.20 0.22 5.59
C LEU A 278 -37.25 -1.32 5.68
N ALA A 279 -38.28 -1.94 5.08
CA ALA A 279 -38.43 -3.39 5.08
C ALA A 279 -37.27 -4.10 4.35
N ALA A 280 -36.81 -3.54 3.23
CA ALA A 280 -35.71 -4.08 2.43
C ALA A 280 -34.40 -4.17 3.23
N VAL A 281 -33.96 -3.07 3.86
CA VAL A 281 -32.70 -3.05 4.62
C VAL A 281 -32.80 -3.86 5.92
N ALA A 282 -33.96 -3.87 6.58
CA ALA A 282 -34.23 -4.69 7.75
C ALA A 282 -34.10 -6.20 7.43
N ALA A 283 -34.72 -6.65 6.34
CA ALA A 283 -34.64 -8.04 5.90
C ALA A 283 -33.21 -8.45 5.50
N LYS A 284 -32.47 -7.58 4.79
CA LYS A 284 -31.07 -7.80 4.39
C LYS A 284 -30.14 -7.93 5.61
N GLN A 285 -30.29 -7.05 6.60
CA GLN A 285 -29.50 -7.10 7.84
C GLN A 285 -29.85 -8.34 8.69
N PHE A 286 -31.14 -8.67 8.84
CA PHE A 286 -31.59 -9.84 9.58
C PHE A 286 -31.13 -11.16 8.96
N GLY A 287 -31.22 -11.29 7.62
CA GLY A 287 -30.70 -12.44 6.87
C GLY A 287 -29.20 -12.64 7.04
N SER A 288 -28.43 -11.54 6.99
CA SER A 288 -26.97 -11.56 7.23
C SER A 288 -26.62 -11.99 8.66
N LEU A 289 -27.38 -11.54 9.66
CA LEU A 289 -27.17 -11.98 11.06
C LEU A 289 -27.51 -13.47 11.25
N ARG A 290 -28.59 -13.99 10.64
CA ARG A 290 -28.89 -15.44 10.65
C ARG A 290 -27.76 -16.25 9.99
N LYS A 291 -27.19 -15.77 8.87
CA LYS A 291 -26.03 -16.39 8.18
C LYS A 291 -24.77 -16.41 9.06
N ALA A 292 -24.46 -15.31 9.74
CA ALA A 292 -23.29 -15.21 10.63
C ALA A 292 -23.41 -16.08 11.90
N SER A 293 -24.63 -16.27 12.43
CA SER A 293 -24.84 -17.04 13.67
C SER A 293 -24.92 -18.57 13.52
N GLY A 294 -24.78 -19.11 12.31
CA GLY A 294 -24.53 -20.54 12.09
C GLY A 294 -25.61 -21.51 12.61
N ALA A 295 -26.88 -21.11 12.56
CA ALA A 295 -27.98 -21.80 13.25
C ALA A 295 -28.33 -23.20 12.69
N ARG A 296 -27.59 -24.23 13.14
CA ARG A 296 -28.17 -25.57 13.31
C ARG A 296 -29.00 -25.60 14.58
N SER A 297 -30.29 -25.92 14.47
CA SER A 297 -31.19 -26.06 15.62
C SER A 297 -30.83 -27.27 16.49
N SER A 298 -30.41 -27.03 17.73
CA SER A 298 -30.34 -28.03 18.80
C SER A 298 -30.50 -27.32 20.16
N PRO A 299 -31.62 -27.51 20.87
CA PRO A 299 -31.95 -26.72 22.06
C PRO A 299 -31.43 -27.36 23.35
N GLU A 300 -30.12 -27.31 23.61
CA GLU A 300 -29.57 -27.78 24.89
C GLU A 300 -28.36 -26.95 25.37
N HIS A 301 -28.52 -26.36 26.58
CA HIS A 301 -27.52 -25.75 27.48
C HIS A 301 -26.36 -24.89 26.92
N GLY A 302 -26.42 -23.57 27.15
CA GLY A 302 -25.25 -22.68 27.04
C GLY A 302 -25.55 -21.22 27.43
N SER A 303 -25.22 -20.83 28.67
CA SER A 303 -25.56 -19.51 29.22
C SER A 303 -24.85 -18.33 28.53
N TYR A 304 -25.62 -17.46 27.87
CA TYR A 304 -25.23 -16.09 27.50
C TYR A 304 -26.22 -15.09 28.12
N PRO A 305 -25.81 -13.84 28.42
CA PRO A 305 -26.71 -12.83 28.98
C PRO A 305 -27.78 -12.40 27.96
N PRO A 306 -29.01 -12.06 28.40
CA PRO A 306 -30.12 -11.73 27.51
C PRO A 306 -29.99 -10.31 26.94
N HIS A 307 -29.36 -10.17 25.79
CA HIS A 307 -29.53 -8.99 24.93
C HIS A 307 -30.85 -9.09 24.16
N GLU A 308 -31.56 -7.97 24.05
CA GLU A 308 -32.95 -7.86 23.59
C GLU A 308 -33.20 -8.43 22.18
N GLN A 309 -32.15 -8.49 21.35
CA GLN A 309 -32.17 -9.18 20.04
C GLN A 309 -32.68 -10.63 20.09
N SER A 310 -32.57 -11.33 21.23
CA SER A 310 -33.10 -12.69 21.36
C SER A 310 -34.63 -12.74 21.25
N HIS A 311 -35.33 -11.72 21.74
CA HIS A 311 -36.79 -11.65 21.64
C HIS A 311 -37.21 -11.39 20.20
N TRP A 312 -36.54 -10.49 19.48
CA TRP A 312 -36.88 -10.20 18.09
C TRP A 312 -36.67 -11.41 17.16
N ARG A 313 -35.53 -12.12 17.32
CA ARG A 313 -35.29 -13.39 16.61
C ARG A 313 -36.44 -14.36 16.84
N SER A 314 -36.84 -14.56 18.11
CA SER A 314 -37.98 -15.43 18.40
C SER A 314 -39.30 -14.97 17.78
N THR A 315 -39.56 -13.66 17.67
CA THR A 315 -40.82 -13.17 17.10
C THR A 315 -40.90 -13.41 15.58
N LEU A 316 -39.87 -13.04 14.81
CA LEU A 316 -39.85 -13.31 13.36
C LEU A 316 -39.74 -14.81 13.05
N ASP A 317 -38.85 -15.55 13.75
CA ASP A 317 -38.62 -16.98 13.51
C ASP A 317 -39.81 -17.86 13.99
N ILE A 318 -40.78 -17.30 14.73
CA ILE A 318 -42.03 -17.99 15.11
C ILE A 318 -43.19 -17.67 14.16
N HIS A 319 -43.32 -16.44 13.65
CA HIS A 319 -44.44 -16.07 12.76
C HIS A 319 -44.21 -16.48 11.30
N PHE A 320 -42.98 -16.38 10.79
CA PHE A 320 -42.66 -16.61 9.35
C PHE A 320 -41.81 -17.89 9.10
N ASP A 321 -41.77 -18.77 10.10
CA ASP A 321 -41.29 -20.17 10.09
C ASP A 321 -39.83 -20.46 9.60
N LYS A 322 -39.54 -21.76 9.35
CA LYS A 322 -38.28 -22.37 9.82
C LYS A 322 -37.24 -22.72 8.73
N SER A 323 -37.51 -22.48 7.46
CA SER A 323 -36.54 -22.65 6.36
C SER A 323 -35.78 -21.36 6.06
N GLY A 324 -34.44 -21.42 6.00
CA GLY A 324 -33.65 -20.42 5.28
C GLY A 324 -33.56 -20.79 3.79
N PRO A 325 -33.21 -19.85 2.87
CA PRO A 325 -32.59 -18.55 3.14
C PRO A 325 -33.42 -17.34 2.63
N GLU A 326 -34.74 -17.37 2.75
CA GLU A 326 -35.68 -16.45 2.06
C GLU A 326 -35.49 -14.94 2.32
N TRP A 327 -34.92 -14.54 3.46
CA TRP A 327 -34.78 -13.13 3.84
C TRP A 327 -34.05 -12.25 2.80
N PHE A 328 -33.12 -12.81 2.02
CA PHE A 328 -32.44 -12.08 0.94
C PHE A 328 -33.34 -11.87 -0.29
N TYR A 329 -34.26 -12.81 -0.57
CA TYR A 329 -35.27 -12.66 -1.62
C TYR A 329 -36.33 -11.63 -1.22
N LYS A 330 -36.81 -11.69 0.04
CA LYS A 330 -37.75 -10.68 0.57
C LYS A 330 -37.12 -9.29 0.60
N ALA A 331 -35.85 -9.17 0.97
CA ALA A 331 -35.10 -7.91 0.89
C ALA A 331 -35.08 -7.32 -0.53
N ALA A 332 -34.81 -8.14 -1.54
CA ALA A 332 -34.81 -7.72 -2.94
C ALA A 332 -36.22 -7.33 -3.44
N SER A 333 -37.25 -8.08 -3.07
CA SER A 333 -38.66 -7.77 -3.38
C SER A 333 -39.08 -6.39 -2.83
N PHE A 334 -38.78 -6.12 -1.54
CA PHE A 334 -39.05 -4.81 -0.95
C PHE A 334 -38.19 -3.70 -1.57
N TYR A 335 -36.95 -3.98 -1.96
CA TYR A 335 -36.09 -3.00 -2.63
C TYR A 335 -36.65 -2.59 -4.00
N ASP A 336 -37.02 -3.55 -4.84
CA ASP A 336 -37.65 -3.31 -6.16
C ASP A 336 -38.95 -2.49 -6.03
N LYS A 337 -39.85 -2.92 -5.12
CA LYS A 337 -41.06 -2.18 -4.75
C LYS A 337 -40.77 -0.75 -4.25
N ALA A 338 -39.61 -0.50 -3.64
CA ALA A 338 -39.21 0.83 -3.19
C ALA A 338 -38.65 1.70 -4.33
N ILE A 339 -37.83 1.16 -5.23
CA ILE A 339 -37.30 1.87 -6.41
C ILE A 339 -38.45 2.32 -7.33
N GLY A 340 -39.46 1.47 -7.56
CA GLY A 340 -40.65 1.84 -8.32
C GLY A 340 -41.40 3.04 -7.73
N GLN A 341 -41.51 3.12 -6.40
CA GLN A 341 -42.11 4.27 -5.70
C GLN A 341 -41.19 5.51 -5.74
N MET A 342 -39.87 5.33 -5.64
CA MET A 342 -38.89 6.42 -5.75
C MET A 342 -39.01 7.14 -7.10
N MET A 343 -39.15 6.40 -8.20
CA MET A 343 -39.30 6.96 -9.53
C MET A 343 -40.61 7.76 -9.69
N ALA A 344 -41.72 7.29 -9.08
CA ALA A 344 -42.98 8.04 -9.06
C ALA A 344 -42.89 9.34 -8.22
N SER A 345 -42.20 9.31 -7.08
CA SER A 345 -41.95 10.50 -6.25
C SER A 345 -41.05 11.53 -6.95
N LEU A 346 -40.01 11.09 -7.67
CA LEU A 346 -39.14 11.96 -8.46
C LEU A 346 -39.90 12.63 -9.63
N GLN A 347 -40.78 11.90 -10.31
CA GLN A 347 -41.68 12.49 -11.31
C GLN A 347 -42.62 13.55 -10.70
N THR A 348 -43.12 13.30 -9.49
CA THR A 348 -43.97 14.24 -8.75
C THR A 348 -43.21 15.54 -8.41
N LEU A 349 -41.97 15.44 -7.92
CA LEU A 349 -41.11 16.63 -7.71
C LEU A 349 -40.83 17.40 -9.01
N ARG A 350 -40.62 16.73 -10.14
CA ARG A 350 -40.39 17.40 -11.44
C ARG A 350 -41.59 18.27 -11.86
N VAL A 351 -42.82 17.89 -11.48
CA VAL A 351 -44.02 18.72 -11.68
C VAL A 351 -44.07 19.90 -10.72
N CYS A 352 -43.72 19.71 -9.43
CA CYS A 352 -43.69 20.78 -8.43
C CYS A 352 -42.74 21.94 -8.79
N CYS A 353 -41.61 21.66 -9.45
CA CYS A 353 -40.51 22.63 -9.62
C CYS A 353 -40.60 23.52 -10.88
N SER A 354 -41.71 23.48 -11.64
CA SER A 354 -41.82 24.17 -12.95
C SER A 354 -42.20 25.66 -12.82
N PRO A 355 -41.34 26.63 -13.23
CA PRO A 355 -41.66 28.05 -13.08
C PRO A 355 -42.82 28.50 -13.99
N GLY A 356 -43.84 29.14 -13.40
CA GLY A 356 -44.86 29.90 -14.13
C GLY A 356 -46.12 29.15 -14.58
N GLN A 357 -46.29 27.88 -14.23
CA GLN A 357 -47.59 27.20 -14.31
C GLN A 357 -48.36 27.39 -12.99
N PRO A 358 -49.60 27.92 -12.99
CA PRO A 358 -50.44 27.87 -11.80
C PRO A 358 -50.89 26.42 -11.54
N PHE A 359 -51.03 26.03 -10.26
CA PHE A 359 -51.51 24.70 -9.88
C PHE A 359 -52.78 24.29 -10.66
N PRO A 360 -52.86 23.06 -11.21
CA PRO A 360 -54.04 22.58 -11.91
C PRO A 360 -55.30 22.68 -11.03
N ASN A 361 -56.22 23.54 -11.45
CA ASN A 361 -57.33 23.96 -10.61
C ASN A 361 -58.50 22.94 -10.67
N TYR A 362 -58.29 21.78 -10.04
CA TYR A 362 -59.17 20.60 -10.06
C TYR A 362 -60.61 20.82 -9.52
N ALA A 363 -60.96 22.04 -9.11
CA ALA A 363 -62.34 22.46 -8.86
C ALA A 363 -63.26 22.29 -10.10
N ALA A 364 -62.70 22.26 -11.31
CA ALA A 364 -63.47 22.03 -12.54
C ALA A 364 -64.02 20.59 -12.65
N ASP A 365 -63.17 19.57 -12.46
CA ASP A 365 -63.58 18.16 -12.60
C ASP A 365 -64.47 17.67 -11.45
N ALA A 366 -64.35 18.29 -10.28
CA ALA A 366 -65.27 18.06 -9.16
C ALA A 366 -66.75 18.31 -9.55
N GLN A 367 -67.02 19.28 -10.44
CA GLN A 367 -68.39 19.55 -10.93
C GLN A 367 -68.88 18.54 -11.98
N ASN A 368 -67.97 17.83 -12.64
CA ASN A 368 -68.33 16.76 -13.59
C ASN A 368 -68.62 15.44 -12.86
N LEU A 369 -67.81 15.05 -11.86
CA LEU A 369 -68.14 13.91 -11.00
C LEU A 369 -69.42 14.14 -10.18
N ALA A 370 -69.69 15.38 -9.74
CA ALA A 370 -70.93 15.71 -9.01
C ALA A 370 -72.21 15.39 -9.80
N LYS A 371 -72.17 15.38 -11.14
CA LYS A 371 -73.32 15.03 -12.00
C LYS A 371 -73.54 13.52 -12.15
N SER A 372 -72.59 12.67 -11.76
CA SER A 372 -72.72 11.21 -11.79
C SER A 372 -73.38 10.66 -10.51
N ARG A 373 -73.37 11.41 -9.40
CA ARG A 373 -73.70 10.90 -8.06
C ARG A 373 -75.19 10.96 -7.68
N SER A 374 -76.11 11.15 -8.64
CA SER A 374 -77.54 11.39 -8.38
C SER A 374 -78.45 10.18 -8.56
N GLN A 375 -77.94 8.94 -8.49
CA GLN A 375 -78.73 7.75 -8.87
C GLN A 375 -78.75 6.58 -7.86
N TYR A 376 -78.02 6.63 -6.75
CA TYR A 376 -78.09 5.63 -5.66
C TYR A 376 -78.05 6.29 -4.27
N PRO A 377 -79.13 6.21 -3.47
CA PRO A 377 -79.19 6.80 -2.13
C PRO A 377 -78.90 5.75 -1.03
N GLY A 378 -77.85 5.97 -0.22
CA GLY A 378 -77.66 5.25 1.04
C GLY A 378 -76.22 4.86 1.39
N ALA A 379 -75.42 5.80 1.90
CA ALA A 379 -74.21 5.52 2.67
C ALA A 379 -73.90 6.71 3.60
N SER A 380 -73.49 6.42 4.84
CA SER A 380 -73.03 7.41 5.83
C SER A 380 -71.52 7.62 5.73
N PRO A 381 -70.96 8.74 6.26
CA PRO A 381 -69.55 9.06 6.05
C PRO A 381 -68.60 8.15 6.87
N LEU A 382 -67.58 7.65 6.19
CA LEU A 382 -66.34 7.13 6.76
C LEU A 382 -65.19 8.08 6.36
N GLU A 383 -64.11 8.05 7.13
CA GLU A 383 -63.09 9.11 7.12
C GLU A 383 -62.19 9.08 5.88
N SER A 384 -61.65 10.24 5.50
CA SER A 384 -60.80 10.37 4.31
C SER A 384 -59.38 9.88 4.61
N PRO A 385 -58.73 9.12 3.71
CA PRO A 385 -57.29 9.00 3.75
C PRO A 385 -56.67 10.40 3.59
N HIS A 386 -55.65 10.73 4.38
CA HIS A 386 -54.86 11.94 4.17
C HIS A 386 -53.95 11.74 2.95
N ARG A 387 -54.12 12.61 1.94
CA ARG A 387 -53.12 12.74 0.87
C ARG A 387 -51.86 13.39 1.46
N PRO A 388 -50.65 13.03 1.02
CA PRO A 388 -49.48 13.89 1.20
C PRO A 388 -49.77 15.23 0.51
N SER A 389 -49.78 16.30 1.30
CA SER A 389 -50.27 17.62 0.88
C SER A 389 -49.22 18.72 1.07
N ASN A 390 -48.01 18.48 0.55
CA ASN A 390 -47.05 19.47 0.08
C ASN A 390 -45.94 18.76 -0.72
N CYS A 391 -45.23 19.49 -1.59
CA CYS A 391 -44.07 18.93 -2.31
C CYS A 391 -42.89 18.65 -1.35
N GLU A 392 -42.83 19.38 -0.23
CA GLU A 392 -41.87 19.23 0.87
C GLU A 392 -41.90 17.82 1.45
N ASP A 393 -43.07 17.23 1.69
CA ASP A 393 -43.20 15.86 2.20
C ASP A 393 -42.64 14.80 1.24
N VAL A 394 -42.71 15.05 -0.08
CA VAL A 394 -42.16 14.16 -1.11
C VAL A 394 -40.64 14.26 -1.16
N ALA A 395 -40.08 15.46 -0.88
CA ALA A 395 -38.63 15.66 -0.76
C ALA A 395 -38.07 15.03 0.52
N ASP A 396 -38.72 15.24 1.67
CA ASP A 396 -38.35 14.63 2.96
C ASP A 396 -38.32 13.08 2.87
N ASP A 397 -39.34 12.48 2.24
CA ASP A 397 -39.42 11.04 2.02
C ASP A 397 -38.32 10.52 1.09
N LEU A 398 -37.98 11.26 0.03
CA LEU A 398 -36.91 10.88 -0.92
C LEU A 398 -35.51 10.98 -0.29
N LEU A 399 -35.24 12.04 0.47
CA LEU A 399 -33.98 12.23 1.19
C LEU A 399 -33.76 11.09 2.21
N ALA A 400 -34.82 10.73 2.94
CA ALA A 400 -34.81 9.60 3.87
C ALA A 400 -34.64 8.26 3.15
N ALA A 401 -35.37 8.00 2.06
CA ALA A 401 -35.28 6.75 1.29
C ALA A 401 -33.88 6.52 0.70
N ILE A 402 -33.26 7.57 0.12
CA ILE A 402 -31.92 7.45 -0.48
C ILE A 402 -30.84 7.22 0.58
N SER A 403 -30.99 7.80 1.78
CA SER A 403 -30.13 7.47 2.93
C SER A 403 -30.23 5.99 3.31
N VAL A 404 -31.44 5.41 3.24
CA VAL A 404 -31.69 3.99 3.51
C VAL A 404 -31.15 3.08 2.38
N PHE A 405 -31.28 3.47 1.11
CA PHE A 405 -30.69 2.74 -0.02
C PHE A 405 -29.15 2.71 0.03
N LEU A 406 -28.50 3.81 0.41
CA LEU A 406 -27.04 3.82 0.60
C LEU A 406 -26.58 2.85 1.70
N LEU A 407 -27.35 2.70 2.79
CA LEU A 407 -27.09 1.68 3.80
C LEU A 407 -27.33 0.26 3.25
N TYR A 408 -28.37 0.06 2.42
CA TYR A 408 -28.65 -1.22 1.78
C TYR A 408 -27.50 -1.68 0.86
N GLU A 409 -26.87 -0.79 0.09
CA GLU A 409 -25.70 -1.16 -0.73
C GLU A 409 -24.41 -1.32 0.07
N ALA A 410 -24.23 -0.52 1.13
CA ALA A 410 -23.08 -0.66 2.04
C ALA A 410 -23.02 -2.06 2.68
N LEU A 411 -24.17 -2.70 2.96
CA LEU A 411 -24.25 -4.06 3.50
C LEU A 411 -23.66 -5.15 2.56
N ASP A 412 -23.55 -4.89 1.26
CA ASP A 412 -22.94 -5.80 0.27
C ASP A 412 -21.52 -5.35 -0.17
N ASN A 413 -20.92 -4.33 0.47
CA ASN A 413 -19.65 -3.70 0.08
C ASN A 413 -19.62 -3.08 -1.34
N ARG A 414 -20.77 -2.73 -1.93
CA ARG A 414 -20.88 -2.29 -3.34
C ARG A 414 -20.54 -0.81 -3.56
N GLN A 415 -19.28 -0.44 -3.35
CA GLN A 415 -18.76 0.92 -3.56
C GLN A 415 -19.07 1.52 -4.96
N ALA A 416 -19.28 0.69 -5.98
CA ALA A 416 -19.63 1.15 -7.33
C ALA A 416 -21.08 1.64 -7.41
N GLU A 417 -22.01 0.88 -6.86
CA GLU A 417 -23.46 1.17 -6.87
C GLU A 417 -23.77 2.33 -5.91
N MET A 418 -23.10 2.40 -4.76
CA MET A 418 -23.14 3.56 -3.84
C MET A 418 -22.86 4.91 -4.55
N MET A 419 -21.93 4.96 -5.52
CA MET A 419 -21.64 6.19 -6.29
C MET A 419 -22.76 6.60 -7.26
N GLN A 420 -23.61 5.68 -7.72
CA GLN A 420 -24.76 6.01 -8.57
C GLN A 420 -25.81 6.77 -7.76
N HIS A 421 -26.10 6.29 -6.54
CA HIS A 421 -27.02 6.96 -5.61
C HIS A 421 -26.48 8.30 -5.10
N MET A 422 -25.16 8.44 -4.85
CA MET A 422 -24.56 9.69 -4.36
C MET A 422 -24.82 10.90 -5.28
N LYS A 423 -24.87 10.71 -6.61
CA LYS A 423 -25.20 11.81 -7.54
C LYS A 423 -26.66 12.27 -7.41
N GLY A 424 -27.59 11.33 -7.20
CA GLY A 424 -28.99 11.63 -6.91
C GLY A 424 -29.18 12.34 -5.57
N ALA A 425 -28.46 11.88 -4.53
CA ALA A 425 -28.43 12.51 -3.21
C ALA A 425 -27.92 13.96 -3.28
N GLN A 426 -26.81 14.21 -3.99
CA GLN A 426 -26.26 15.54 -4.20
C GLN A 426 -27.26 16.49 -4.87
N TYR A 427 -27.91 16.04 -5.95
CA TYR A 427 -28.93 16.84 -6.64
C TYR A 427 -30.07 17.26 -5.70
N LEU A 428 -30.63 16.32 -4.94
CA LEU A 428 -31.73 16.62 -4.01
C LEU A 428 -31.30 17.52 -2.85
N LEU A 429 -30.10 17.33 -2.29
CA LEU A 429 -29.53 18.25 -1.29
C LEU A 429 -29.48 19.69 -1.82
N THR A 430 -28.99 19.88 -3.06
CA THR A 430 -28.89 21.22 -3.67
C THR A 430 -30.25 21.82 -4.04
N LEU A 431 -31.19 21.01 -4.53
CA LEU A 431 -32.51 21.44 -4.96
C LEU A 431 -33.30 22.09 -3.81
N ASP A 432 -33.28 21.46 -2.64
CA ASP A 432 -33.98 21.94 -1.44
C ASP A 432 -33.33 23.20 -0.86
N VAL A 433 -31.99 23.27 -0.85
CA VAL A 433 -31.25 24.49 -0.46
C VAL A 433 -31.58 25.66 -1.39
N ASP A 434 -31.58 25.48 -2.71
CA ASP A 434 -31.87 26.55 -3.67
C ASP A 434 -33.33 27.02 -3.60
N GLN A 435 -34.30 26.12 -3.39
CA GLN A 435 -35.70 26.51 -3.20
C GLN A 435 -35.87 27.37 -1.94
N ASN A 436 -35.22 27.00 -0.83
CA ASN A 436 -35.22 27.80 0.40
C ASN A 436 -34.48 29.15 0.23
N TYR A 437 -33.47 29.25 -0.64
CA TYR A 437 -32.72 30.49 -0.87
C TYR A 437 -33.39 31.47 -1.87
N GLN A 438 -34.03 30.97 -2.94
CA GLN A 438 -34.50 31.84 -4.04
C GLN A 438 -35.75 32.67 -3.72
N ILE A 439 -36.53 32.29 -2.71
CA ILE A 439 -37.75 33.01 -2.26
C ILE A 439 -37.45 34.48 -1.89
N CYS A 440 -36.22 34.83 -1.50
CA CYS A 440 -35.86 36.17 -1.04
C CYS A 440 -35.33 37.15 -2.11
N ASN A 441 -35.25 36.76 -3.40
CA ASN A 441 -34.75 37.64 -4.48
C ASN A 441 -35.81 38.10 -5.50
N ALA A 442 -37.08 37.68 -5.36
CA ALA A 442 -38.18 38.20 -6.18
C ALA A 442 -38.59 39.63 -5.73
N THR A 443 -38.69 40.56 -6.68
CA THR A 443 -38.88 41.98 -6.38
C THR A 443 -40.35 42.35 -6.07
N ASP A 444 -40.77 42.21 -4.82
CA ASP A 444 -41.97 42.87 -4.30
C ASP A 444 -41.67 43.60 -2.97
N LYS A 445 -42.29 44.77 -2.77
CA LYS A 445 -42.07 45.67 -1.61
C LYS A 445 -43.11 45.49 -0.50
N SER A 446 -43.90 44.42 -0.54
CA SER A 446 -45.01 44.17 0.38
C SER A 446 -44.75 43.08 1.44
N CYS A 447 -43.60 42.41 1.43
CA CYS A 447 -43.25 41.44 2.48
C CYS A 447 -42.75 42.15 3.76
N PRO A 448 -43.37 41.94 4.94
CA PRO A 448 -42.93 42.54 6.19
C PRO A 448 -41.60 41.94 6.68
N ARG A 449 -40.84 42.69 7.48
CA ARG A 449 -39.52 42.27 7.99
C ARG A 449 -39.60 41.05 8.92
N ILE A 450 -39.48 39.85 8.35
CA ILE A 450 -39.16 38.61 9.09
C ILE A 450 -37.72 38.24 8.77
N ALA A 451 -36.79 38.92 9.44
CA ALA A 451 -35.36 38.58 9.40
C ALA A 451 -35.07 37.45 10.40
N SER A 452 -35.62 36.26 10.15
CA SER A 452 -35.44 35.10 11.01
C SER A 452 -35.74 33.77 10.31
N SER A 453 -34.75 32.87 10.30
CA SER A 453 -34.95 31.42 10.36
C SER A 453 -35.74 30.73 9.23
N LEU A 454 -35.14 30.62 8.04
CA LEU A 454 -35.34 29.44 7.20
C LEU A 454 -34.46 28.31 7.76
N THR A 455 -35.05 27.44 8.58
CA THR A 455 -34.42 26.19 9.03
C THR A 455 -34.70 25.09 8.02
N PRO A 456 -33.69 24.34 7.54
CA PRO A 456 -33.92 23.14 6.74
C PRO A 456 -34.78 22.12 7.49
N THR A 457 -35.41 21.21 6.74
CA THR A 457 -36.22 20.14 7.36
C THR A 457 -35.34 19.18 8.17
N LYS A 458 -35.94 18.47 9.12
CA LYS A 458 -35.21 17.45 9.90
C LYS A 458 -34.72 16.31 9.00
N ALA A 459 -35.48 15.96 7.95
CA ALA A 459 -35.06 14.98 6.96
C ALA A 459 -33.82 15.45 6.20
N TRP A 460 -33.78 16.71 5.76
CA TRP A 460 -32.62 17.28 5.08
C TRP A 460 -31.38 17.24 5.97
N VAL A 461 -31.46 17.71 7.22
CA VAL A 461 -30.31 17.73 8.14
C VAL A 461 -29.83 16.31 8.47
N ALA A 462 -30.72 15.36 8.76
CA ALA A 462 -30.33 13.99 9.09
C ALA A 462 -29.76 13.23 7.86
N SER A 463 -30.35 13.42 6.68
CA SER A 463 -29.88 12.80 5.43
C SER A 463 -28.54 13.40 4.98
N PHE A 464 -28.36 14.73 5.12
CA PHE A 464 -27.10 15.40 4.81
C PHE A 464 -25.90 14.77 5.52
N TRP A 465 -26.00 14.51 6.83
CA TRP A 465 -24.88 13.92 7.58
C TRP A 465 -24.63 12.45 7.23
N ASN A 466 -25.66 11.71 6.80
CA ASN A 466 -25.47 10.38 6.21
C ASN A 466 -24.74 10.45 4.87
N PHE A 467 -25.15 11.35 3.97
CA PHE A 467 -24.48 11.55 2.69
C PHE A 467 -23.03 12.01 2.88
N ALA A 468 -22.73 12.89 3.84
CA ALA A 468 -21.37 13.30 4.19
C ALA A 468 -20.51 12.14 4.72
N TRP A 469 -21.07 11.23 5.52
CA TRP A 469 -20.36 10.05 5.99
C TRP A 469 -20.12 9.02 4.88
N VAL A 470 -21.11 8.80 4.01
CA VAL A 470 -20.97 7.90 2.85
C VAL A 470 -19.95 8.45 1.86
N ASP A 471 -19.98 9.75 1.55
CA ASP A 471 -19.01 10.38 0.65
C ASP A 471 -17.58 10.30 1.20
N TYR A 472 -17.40 10.46 2.52
CA TYR A 472 -16.12 10.19 3.17
C TYR A 472 -15.64 8.76 2.92
N VAL A 473 -16.48 7.74 3.18
CA VAL A 473 -16.10 6.33 3.01
C VAL A 473 -15.79 6.02 1.54
N VAL A 474 -16.62 6.48 0.61
CA VAL A 474 -16.45 6.27 -0.84
C VAL A 474 -15.19 6.97 -1.34
N SER A 475 -15.01 8.25 -1.03
CA SER A 475 -13.89 9.05 -1.54
C SER A 475 -12.55 8.65 -0.91
N TYR A 476 -12.53 8.30 0.39
CA TYR A 476 -11.36 7.71 1.04
C TYR A 476 -10.96 6.38 0.41
N THR A 477 -11.90 5.46 0.17
CA THR A 477 -11.60 4.13 -0.39
C THR A 477 -11.24 4.15 -1.88
N ARG A 478 -11.49 5.25 -2.58
CA ARG A 478 -11.25 5.40 -4.04
C ARG A 478 -10.20 6.43 -4.41
N HIS A 479 -9.63 7.15 -3.44
CA HIS A 479 -8.69 8.25 -3.68
C HIS A 479 -9.27 9.32 -4.62
N THR A 480 -10.57 9.60 -4.47
CA THR A 480 -11.29 10.62 -5.25
C THR A 480 -11.60 11.85 -4.40
N ALA A 481 -11.87 12.98 -5.05
CA ALA A 481 -12.41 14.14 -4.36
C ALA A 481 -13.83 13.83 -3.84
N PRO A 482 -14.24 14.39 -2.69
CA PRO A 482 -15.63 14.39 -2.24
C PRO A 482 -16.60 14.86 -3.34
N HIS A 483 -17.76 14.22 -3.41
CA HIS A 483 -18.87 14.63 -4.26
C HIS A 483 -19.63 15.82 -3.65
N ILE A 484 -19.74 15.86 -2.32
CA ILE A 484 -20.37 16.97 -1.59
C ILE A 484 -19.43 18.17 -1.61
N ASP A 485 -19.96 19.32 -2.01
CA ASP A 485 -19.19 20.56 -2.06
C ASP A 485 -18.81 21.04 -0.66
N THR A 486 -17.56 20.85 -0.29
CA THR A 486 -16.99 21.29 1.00
C THR A 486 -16.95 22.81 1.12
N GLU A 487 -16.85 23.55 0.00
CA GLU A 487 -16.77 25.02 -0.05
C GLU A 487 -18.12 25.71 0.11
N ASN A 488 -19.25 25.00 -0.04
CA ASN A 488 -20.59 25.56 0.10
C ASN A 488 -20.93 25.87 1.57
N MET A 489 -20.36 26.97 2.09
CA MET A 489 -20.48 27.42 3.47
C MET A 489 -21.94 27.63 3.91
N SER A 490 -22.84 27.94 2.98
CA SER A 490 -24.30 28.02 3.20
C SER A 490 -24.87 26.65 3.59
N MET A 491 -24.55 25.60 2.84
CA MET A 491 -24.99 24.22 3.07
C MET A 491 -24.46 23.66 4.40
N TRP A 492 -23.16 23.83 4.70
CA TRP A 492 -22.58 23.34 5.97
C TRP A 492 -23.13 24.07 7.20
N LYS A 493 -23.42 25.38 7.09
CA LYS A 493 -24.09 26.14 8.15
C LYS A 493 -25.55 25.72 8.32
N ALA A 494 -26.25 25.44 7.22
CA ALA A 494 -27.62 24.90 7.23
C ALA A 494 -27.68 23.51 7.90
N ALA A 495 -26.67 22.67 7.69
CA ALA A 495 -26.48 21.39 8.38
C ALA A 495 -26.11 21.49 9.88
N GLY A 496 -25.99 22.72 10.41
CA GLY A 496 -25.72 23.00 11.82
C GLY A 496 -24.23 22.99 12.20
N LEU A 497 -23.31 23.16 11.25
CA LEU A 497 -21.88 23.30 11.54
C LEU A 497 -21.52 24.78 11.79
N PRO A 498 -21.02 25.15 13.00
CA PRO A 498 -20.74 26.55 13.33
C PRO A 498 -19.41 27.04 12.71
N LEU A 499 -19.43 27.40 11.42
CA LEU A 499 -18.28 27.91 10.68
C LEU A 499 -18.20 29.45 10.71
N CYS A 500 -17.01 29.99 10.96
CA CYS A 500 -16.70 31.43 10.95
C CYS A 500 -15.48 31.74 10.06
N ASP A 501 -15.37 32.97 9.56
CA ASP A 501 -14.19 33.43 8.80
C ASP A 501 -13.17 34.03 9.78
N PHE A 502 -11.93 33.56 9.70
CA PHE A 502 -10.79 34.07 10.45
C PHE A 502 -9.60 34.32 9.51
N GLY A 503 -9.39 35.58 9.13
CA GLY A 503 -8.27 35.99 8.28
C GLY A 503 -8.36 35.53 6.82
N GLY A 504 -9.55 35.21 6.32
CA GLY A 504 -9.77 34.62 4.99
C GLY A 504 -9.76 33.09 4.98
N LEU A 505 -9.66 32.44 6.15
CA LEU A 505 -9.82 31.00 6.32
C LEU A 505 -11.13 30.71 7.06
N CYS A 506 -12.02 29.93 6.46
CA CYS A 506 -13.21 29.42 7.12
C CYS A 506 -12.83 28.33 8.12
N ILE A 507 -13.08 28.56 9.41
CA ILE A 507 -12.80 27.60 10.49
C ILE A 507 -14.02 27.41 11.40
N PRO A 508 -14.21 26.22 11.99
CA PRO A 508 -15.13 26.01 13.10
C PRO A 508 -14.91 27.03 14.23
N GLU A 509 -15.97 27.67 14.71
CA GLU A 509 -15.88 28.72 15.74
C GLU A 509 -15.27 28.23 17.06
N THR A 510 -15.36 26.92 17.35
CA THR A 510 -14.71 26.27 18.49
C THR A 510 -13.19 26.23 18.43
N LEU A 511 -12.58 26.48 17.26
CA LEU A 511 -11.12 26.53 17.07
C LEU A 511 -10.55 27.96 17.13
N ARG A 512 -11.38 29.00 17.27
CA ARG A 512 -10.97 30.39 17.04
C ARG A 512 -10.08 30.99 18.15
N ASP A 513 -10.36 30.70 19.42
CA ASP A 513 -9.71 31.37 20.55
C ASP A 513 -9.47 30.43 21.75
N ALA A 514 -8.20 30.23 22.12
CA ALA A 514 -7.80 29.43 23.29
C ALA A 514 -7.62 30.26 24.59
N ASN A 515 -7.85 31.58 24.55
CA ASN A 515 -7.26 32.52 25.51
C ASN A 515 -8.28 33.42 26.27
N MET A 516 -9.57 33.08 26.26
CA MET A 516 -10.58 33.72 27.11
C MET A 516 -11.48 32.70 27.82
N SER A 517 -12.14 33.18 28.89
CA SER A 517 -13.03 32.48 29.85
C SER A 517 -13.85 31.30 29.29
N PRO A 518 -14.08 30.25 30.11
CA PRO A 518 -14.04 28.85 29.68
C PRO A 518 -14.94 28.55 28.47
N PRO A 519 -14.46 27.76 27.50
CA PRO A 519 -15.24 27.40 26.33
C PRO A 519 -16.54 26.72 26.76
N ARG A 520 -17.65 27.09 26.11
CA ARG A 520 -18.88 26.30 26.19
C ARG A 520 -18.52 24.88 25.74
N LEU A 521 -18.78 23.89 26.59
CA LEU A 521 -18.39 22.51 26.33
C LEU A 521 -18.92 22.07 24.97
N MET A 522 -18.02 21.71 24.06
CA MET A 522 -18.39 21.26 22.71
C MET A 522 -19.22 20.00 22.85
N THR A 523 -20.40 19.94 22.22
CA THR A 523 -21.18 18.71 22.18
C THR A 523 -20.45 17.68 21.33
N GLU A 524 -20.53 16.40 21.71
CA GLU A 524 -19.91 15.30 20.97
C GLU A 524 -20.37 15.30 19.50
N THR A 525 -21.66 15.61 19.27
CA THR A 525 -22.25 15.83 17.94
C THR A 525 -21.53 16.90 17.13
N ALA A 526 -21.24 18.07 17.74
CA ALA A 526 -20.52 19.14 17.05
C ALA A 526 -19.07 18.73 16.77
N ALA A 527 -18.42 18.01 17.68
CA ALA A 527 -17.06 17.49 17.48
C ALA A 527 -17.00 16.50 16.31
N CYS A 528 -17.88 15.48 16.29
CA CYS A 528 -17.96 14.50 15.21
C CYS A 528 -18.29 15.13 13.85
N ARG A 529 -19.26 16.05 13.81
CA ARG A 529 -19.61 16.82 12.60
C ARG A 529 -18.45 17.69 12.09
N THR A 530 -17.67 18.29 13.02
CA THR A 530 -16.47 19.08 12.69
C THR A 530 -15.34 18.20 12.14
N LEU A 531 -15.08 17.06 12.76
CA LEU A 531 -14.04 16.12 12.32
C LEU A 531 -14.35 15.57 10.93
N LEU A 532 -15.60 15.20 10.64
CA LEU A 532 -16.01 14.71 9.33
C LEU A 532 -15.80 15.77 8.22
N TRP A 533 -16.16 17.04 8.47
CA TRP A 533 -15.91 18.12 7.51
C TRP A 533 -14.40 18.34 7.27
N ILE A 534 -13.57 18.35 8.32
CA ILE A 534 -12.11 18.47 8.19
C ILE A 534 -11.51 17.32 7.36
N VAL A 535 -12.00 16.08 7.55
CA VAL A 535 -11.54 14.92 6.78
C VAL A 535 -11.96 15.03 5.30
N LEU A 536 -13.16 15.52 5.00
CA LEU A 536 -13.60 15.76 3.62
C LEU A 536 -12.77 16.85 2.94
N GLU A 537 -12.50 17.99 3.59
CA GLU A 537 -11.58 19.01 3.06
C GLU A 537 -10.16 18.46 2.83
N THR A 538 -9.68 17.61 3.74
CA THR A 538 -8.36 16.97 3.59
C THR A 538 -8.33 16.02 2.38
N LEU A 539 -9.39 15.22 2.17
CA LEU A 539 -9.52 14.35 1.01
C LEU A 539 -9.63 15.13 -0.30
N LYS A 540 -10.35 16.26 -0.30
CA LYS A 540 -10.43 17.17 -1.45
C LYS A 540 -9.06 17.74 -1.82
N PHE A 541 -8.27 18.16 -0.83
CA PHE A 541 -6.91 18.63 -1.05
C PHE A 541 -6.00 17.54 -1.65
N VAL A 542 -6.01 16.33 -1.08
CA VAL A 542 -5.21 15.18 -1.58
C VAL A 542 -5.62 14.77 -3.00
N ALA A 543 -6.91 14.69 -3.28
CA ALA A 543 -7.42 14.35 -4.60
C ALA A 543 -7.16 15.47 -5.64
N TRP A 544 -7.06 16.73 -5.20
CA TRP A 544 -6.67 17.85 -6.06
C TRP A 544 -5.18 17.78 -6.40
N THR A 545 -4.29 17.47 -5.45
CA THR A 545 -2.87 17.22 -5.76
C THR A 545 -2.70 16.04 -6.72
N GLU A 546 -3.44 14.94 -6.53
CA GLU A 546 -3.48 13.83 -7.50
C GLU A 546 -4.01 14.24 -8.89
N MET A 547 -4.80 15.31 -9.00
CA MET A 547 -5.29 15.83 -10.29
C MET A 547 -4.32 16.85 -10.91
N GLU A 548 -3.53 17.59 -10.14
CA GLU A 548 -2.37 18.32 -10.68
C GLU A 548 -1.33 17.32 -11.20
N ASP A 549 -0.99 16.27 -10.45
CA ASP A 549 -0.11 15.18 -10.90
C ASP A 549 -0.63 14.52 -12.19
N LYS A 550 -1.95 14.27 -12.30
CA LYS A 550 -2.56 13.69 -13.52
C LYS A 550 -2.67 14.66 -14.70
N ASN A 551 -2.71 15.97 -14.45
CA ASN A 551 -2.66 16.98 -15.52
C ASN A 551 -1.22 17.22 -15.99
N MET A 552 -0.23 17.16 -15.10
CA MET A 552 1.17 17.02 -15.49
C MET A 552 1.36 15.73 -16.30
N ALA A 553 0.75 14.61 -15.87
CA ALA A 553 0.75 13.36 -16.62
C ALA A 553 0.06 13.42 -18.00
N ALA A 554 -0.69 14.50 -18.30
CA ALA A 554 -1.26 14.76 -19.63
C ALA A 554 -0.27 15.52 -20.56
N GLU A 555 0.71 16.25 -20.01
CA GLU A 555 1.91 16.65 -20.76
C GLU A 555 2.87 15.45 -20.93
N GLU A 556 2.76 14.42 -20.08
CA GLU A 556 3.55 13.18 -20.13
C GLU A 556 3.09 12.10 -21.14
N GLU A 557 2.28 12.40 -22.16
CA GLU A 557 2.05 11.43 -23.27
C GLU A 557 3.35 11.04 -24.02
N ASN A 558 4.49 11.68 -23.71
CA ASN A 558 5.83 11.30 -24.16
C ASN A 558 6.82 10.91 -23.02
N ALA A 559 6.39 10.78 -21.75
CA ALA A 559 7.32 10.51 -20.65
C ALA A 559 7.72 9.03 -20.51
N TRP A 560 8.88 8.81 -19.88
CA TRP A 560 9.42 7.48 -19.66
C TRP A 560 8.73 6.77 -18.48
N SER A 561 7.88 5.80 -18.80
CA SER A 561 7.06 5.00 -17.87
C SER A 561 7.80 4.12 -16.83
N GLY A 562 9.07 4.38 -16.50
CA GLY A 562 9.87 3.62 -15.53
C GLY A 562 10.26 2.19 -15.97
N ARG A 563 9.83 1.75 -17.15
CA ARG A 563 9.91 0.35 -17.58
C ARG A 563 11.27 -0.01 -18.18
N VAL A 564 11.95 -0.96 -17.56
CA VAL A 564 13.21 -1.57 -18.05
C VAL A 564 13.04 -3.08 -18.29
N PRO A 565 13.84 -3.71 -19.16
CA PRO A 565 13.84 -5.16 -19.32
C PRO A 565 14.12 -5.90 -18.01
N MET A 566 13.44 -7.02 -17.79
CA MET A 566 13.85 -8.00 -16.78
C MET A 566 15.28 -8.45 -17.05
N ASP A 567 15.56 -8.91 -18.28
CA ASP A 567 16.91 -9.26 -18.71
C ASP A 567 17.56 -8.22 -19.65
N TRP A 568 18.57 -7.50 -19.16
CA TRP A 568 19.45 -6.70 -20.00
C TRP A 568 20.35 -7.52 -20.96
N GLN A 569 20.56 -8.82 -20.74
CA GLN A 569 21.19 -9.72 -21.72
C GLN A 569 20.21 -10.20 -22.81
N ASN A 570 18.90 -10.10 -22.56
CA ASN A 570 17.85 -10.33 -23.56
C ASN A 570 16.76 -9.23 -23.53
N PRO A 571 17.06 -7.98 -23.97
CA PRO A 571 16.07 -6.89 -23.95
C PRO A 571 14.82 -7.15 -24.80
N SER A 572 14.85 -8.17 -25.66
CA SER A 572 13.71 -8.59 -26.51
C SER A 572 12.64 -9.39 -25.77
N ASP A 573 12.91 -9.79 -24.52
CA ASP A 573 11.90 -10.36 -23.63
C ASP A 573 10.72 -9.40 -23.42
N LYS A 574 9.58 -9.92 -22.97
CA LYS A 574 8.40 -9.14 -22.59
C LYS A 574 8.33 -8.82 -21.11
N GLU A 575 9.04 -9.57 -20.26
CA GLU A 575 9.06 -9.31 -18.82
C GLU A 575 9.80 -8.01 -18.50
N ARG A 576 9.23 -7.20 -17.61
CA ARG A 576 9.69 -5.85 -17.28
C ARG A 576 9.79 -5.68 -15.78
N VAL A 577 10.76 -4.88 -15.36
CA VAL A 577 10.76 -4.21 -14.06
C VAL A 577 10.19 -2.82 -14.29
N ILE A 578 9.39 -2.32 -13.33
CA ILE A 578 9.03 -0.91 -13.24
C ILE A 578 9.89 -0.29 -12.15
N LEU A 579 10.69 0.72 -12.50
CA LEU A 579 11.53 1.45 -11.56
C LEU A 579 10.77 2.68 -11.04
N GLY A 580 10.64 2.79 -9.71
CA GLY A 580 10.20 4.01 -9.06
C GLY A 580 11.34 5.01 -8.98
N VAL A 581 11.21 6.14 -9.69
CA VAL A 581 12.19 7.22 -9.75
C VAL A 581 11.57 8.49 -9.16
N THR A 582 12.38 9.30 -8.47
CA THR A 582 11.99 10.59 -7.91
C THR A 582 13.00 11.67 -8.26
N ARG A 583 12.52 12.92 -8.29
CA ARG A 583 13.30 14.12 -8.61
C ARG A 583 12.89 15.24 -7.67
N LEU A 584 13.85 15.82 -6.96
CA LEU A 584 13.72 17.11 -6.29
C LEU A 584 14.29 18.18 -7.23
N PRO A 585 13.46 19.09 -7.80
CA PRO A 585 13.94 20.12 -8.72
C PRO A 585 14.92 21.11 -8.08
N ALA A 586 15.79 21.70 -8.90
CA ALA A 586 16.68 22.80 -8.53
C ALA A 586 15.90 23.98 -7.93
N ARG A 587 16.32 24.46 -6.75
CA ARG A 587 15.79 25.68 -6.12
C ARG A 587 16.14 26.95 -6.89
N SER A 588 17.20 26.94 -7.69
CA SER A 588 17.66 28.03 -8.53
C SER A 588 17.68 27.63 -10.00
N THR A 589 16.91 28.34 -10.82
CA THR A 589 16.97 28.26 -12.29
C THR A 589 18.12 29.09 -12.90
N MET A 590 18.86 29.86 -12.08
CA MET A 590 20.06 30.57 -12.54
C MET A 590 21.25 29.62 -12.64
N ASN A 591 21.95 29.65 -13.78
CA ASN A 591 23.11 28.80 -14.09
C ASN A 591 22.86 27.31 -13.79
N PRO A 592 21.82 26.69 -14.39
CA PRO A 592 21.45 25.31 -14.10
C PRO A 592 22.56 24.35 -14.51
N LEU A 593 22.85 23.38 -13.65
CA LEU A 593 23.82 22.32 -13.87
C LEU A 593 23.10 20.96 -13.98
N PRO A 594 23.71 19.94 -14.63
CA PRO A 594 23.12 18.60 -14.71
C PRO A 594 22.80 18.03 -13.32
N PRO A 595 21.75 17.20 -13.19
CA PRO A 595 21.26 16.68 -11.91
C PRO A 595 22.30 15.80 -11.22
N VAL A 596 22.24 15.71 -9.88
CA VAL A 596 23.01 14.74 -9.10
C VAL A 596 22.14 13.54 -8.77
N PHE A 597 22.54 12.38 -9.26
CA PHE A 597 21.96 11.08 -8.92
C PHE A 597 22.48 10.65 -7.54
N VAL A 598 21.60 10.23 -6.63
CA VAL A 598 21.99 9.80 -5.27
C VAL A 598 21.49 8.40 -4.94
N ASN A 599 22.19 7.65 -4.09
CA ASN A 599 21.74 6.33 -3.62
C ASN A 599 22.17 6.04 -2.17
N PRO A 600 21.26 5.53 -1.30
CA PRO A 600 21.52 5.33 0.14
C PRO A 600 22.36 4.08 0.47
N GLY A 601 22.53 3.16 -0.47
CA GLY A 601 23.19 1.88 -0.23
C GLY A 601 22.25 0.79 0.32
N GLY A 602 22.68 0.15 1.42
CA GLY A 602 22.08 -1.07 1.96
C GLY A 602 22.93 -2.33 1.67
N PRO A 603 22.76 -3.05 0.54
CA PRO A 603 21.74 -2.86 -0.50
C PRO A 603 20.31 -3.00 0.00
N GLY A 604 19.35 -2.48 -0.76
CA GLY A 604 17.92 -2.52 -0.42
C GLY A 604 17.37 -1.27 0.27
N GLY A 605 18.15 -0.19 0.42
CA GLY A 605 17.63 1.11 0.85
C GLY A 605 16.87 1.82 -0.29
N SER A 606 15.76 2.49 0.05
CA SER A 606 14.94 3.24 -0.92
C SER A 606 15.59 4.58 -1.28
N GLY A 607 15.90 4.77 -2.56
CA GLY A 607 16.34 6.06 -3.10
C GLY A 607 15.22 7.09 -3.12
N VAL A 608 13.97 6.65 -3.30
CA VAL A 608 12.80 7.51 -3.20
C VAL A 608 12.67 8.10 -1.80
N TYR A 609 12.72 7.25 -0.77
CA TYR A 609 12.65 7.68 0.63
C TYR A 609 13.85 8.58 1.02
N LEU A 610 15.06 8.28 0.53
CA LEU A 610 16.23 9.14 0.73
C LEU A 610 15.96 10.59 0.28
N VAL A 611 15.43 10.79 -0.92
CA VAL A 611 15.16 12.15 -1.44
C VAL A 611 14.01 12.82 -0.69
N GLN A 612 12.94 12.10 -0.36
CA GLN A 612 11.83 12.64 0.44
C GLN A 612 12.29 13.21 1.80
N LYS A 613 13.24 12.56 2.48
CA LYS A 613 13.63 12.94 3.85
C LYS A 613 14.93 13.74 3.96
N ALA A 614 15.87 13.54 3.04
CA ALA A 614 17.19 14.18 3.06
C ALA A 614 17.56 14.90 1.75
N GLY A 615 16.72 14.84 0.70
CA GLY A 615 17.02 15.43 -0.61
C GLY A 615 17.32 16.92 -0.57
N SER A 616 16.62 17.70 0.25
CA SER A 616 16.87 19.13 0.44
C SER A 616 18.21 19.42 1.14
N VAL A 617 18.69 18.52 2.01
CA VAL A 617 20.00 18.63 2.67
C VAL A 617 21.12 18.25 1.70
N LEU A 618 20.90 17.22 0.88
CA LEU A 618 21.81 16.83 -0.20
C LEU A 618 21.90 17.92 -1.27
N GLN A 619 20.77 18.53 -1.66
CA GLN A 619 20.71 19.67 -2.56
C GLN A 619 21.46 20.88 -2.00
N ALA A 620 21.25 21.21 -0.72
CA ALA A 620 22.03 22.25 -0.06
C ALA A 620 23.54 21.96 -0.13
N ILE A 621 23.99 20.71 0.03
CA ILE A 621 25.42 20.38 -0.09
C ILE A 621 25.92 20.57 -1.53
N VAL A 622 25.30 19.95 -2.54
CA VAL A 622 25.80 19.99 -3.93
C VAL A 622 25.60 21.35 -4.61
N GLY A 623 24.52 22.07 -4.27
CA GLY A 623 24.16 23.41 -4.75
C GLY A 623 22.73 23.51 -5.29
N ASP A 624 22.08 24.64 -5.01
CA ASP A 624 20.67 24.93 -5.36
C ASP A 624 20.33 24.91 -6.87
N ASN A 625 21.34 24.94 -7.74
CA ASN A 625 21.21 24.95 -9.21
C ASN A 625 21.26 23.55 -9.85
N GLN A 626 21.13 22.49 -9.06
CA GLN A 626 21.05 21.10 -9.52
C GLN A 626 19.78 20.43 -8.96
N ASP A 627 19.10 19.64 -9.79
CA ASP A 627 18.11 18.69 -9.28
C ASP A 627 18.82 17.56 -8.53
N ILE A 628 18.16 16.97 -7.53
CA ILE A 628 18.54 15.67 -6.98
C ILE A 628 17.63 14.62 -7.59
N ILE A 629 18.21 13.59 -8.21
CA ILE A 629 17.48 12.44 -8.76
C ILE A 629 17.84 11.20 -7.95
N SER A 630 16.87 10.36 -7.66
CA SER A 630 17.11 9.04 -7.07
C SER A 630 16.04 8.05 -7.50
N TRP A 631 16.28 6.77 -7.26
CA TRP A 631 15.36 5.70 -7.62
C TRP A 631 15.52 4.56 -6.65
N ASP A 632 14.45 3.79 -6.51
CA ASP A 632 14.53 2.49 -5.88
C ASP A 632 15.12 1.50 -6.89
N PRO A 633 16.23 0.80 -6.57
CA PRO A 633 16.75 -0.25 -7.44
C PRO A 633 15.67 -1.32 -7.71
N ARG A 634 15.77 -2.06 -8.81
CA ARG A 634 14.92 -3.24 -9.04
C ARG A 634 14.89 -4.13 -7.79
N GLY A 635 13.71 -4.63 -7.42
CA GLY A 635 13.50 -5.42 -6.21
C GLY A 635 13.40 -4.65 -4.88
N VAL A 636 13.37 -3.32 -4.89
CA VAL A 636 13.34 -2.47 -3.68
C VAL A 636 12.13 -1.54 -3.68
N GLY A 637 11.48 -1.38 -2.52
CA GLY A 637 10.55 -0.28 -2.24
C GLY A 637 9.43 -0.14 -3.27
N VAL A 638 9.36 0.99 -3.98
CA VAL A 638 8.32 1.23 -4.99
C VAL A 638 8.63 0.60 -6.37
N SER A 639 9.81 0.01 -6.56
CA SER A 639 10.18 -0.68 -7.81
C SER A 639 9.70 -2.14 -7.84
N THR A 640 8.97 -2.52 -8.88
CA THR A 640 8.29 -3.83 -8.97
C THR A 640 8.85 -4.74 -10.08
N PRO A 641 8.94 -6.06 -9.86
CA PRO A 641 8.61 -6.78 -8.63
C PRO A 641 9.66 -6.55 -7.51
N ARG A 642 9.19 -6.48 -6.26
CA ARG A 642 9.97 -6.35 -5.02
C ARG A 642 10.55 -7.70 -4.57
N ILE A 643 11.65 -7.68 -3.81
CA ILE A 643 12.14 -8.88 -3.10
C ILE A 643 11.40 -8.96 -1.75
N GLU A 644 10.30 -9.70 -1.72
CA GLU A 644 9.50 -9.98 -0.52
C GLU A 644 9.36 -11.51 -0.36
N CYS A 645 10.09 -12.10 0.59
CA CYS A 645 10.21 -13.56 0.73
C CYS A 645 9.05 -14.22 1.52
N TRP A 646 8.22 -13.44 2.22
CA TRP A 646 7.23 -13.92 3.20
C TRP A 646 5.80 -13.68 2.72
N GLY A 647 5.58 -12.58 2.00
CA GLY A 647 4.31 -12.15 1.43
C GLY A 647 3.34 -11.53 2.43
N THR A 648 3.51 -11.77 3.74
CA THR A 648 2.74 -11.11 4.81
C THR A 648 3.65 -10.65 5.96
N PRO A 649 3.35 -9.50 6.62
CA PRO A 649 4.13 -9.00 7.74
C PRO A 649 4.17 -9.96 8.96
N GLU A 650 3.13 -10.76 9.16
CA GLU A 650 2.98 -11.69 10.29
C GLU A 650 3.92 -12.88 10.10
N LYS A 651 4.03 -13.41 8.87
CA LYS A 651 5.03 -14.44 8.53
C LYS A 651 6.44 -13.89 8.70
N ARG A 652 6.70 -12.65 8.26
CA ARG A 652 7.98 -11.96 8.45
C ARG A 652 8.32 -11.82 9.94
N GLN A 653 7.34 -11.47 10.79
CA GLN A 653 7.53 -11.34 12.23
C GLN A 653 7.69 -12.71 12.94
N LEU A 654 6.92 -13.73 12.58
CA LEU A 654 7.09 -15.10 13.07
C LEU A 654 8.48 -15.67 12.70
N TRP A 655 8.98 -15.35 11.50
CA TRP A 655 10.35 -15.66 11.10
C TRP A 655 11.40 -14.83 11.85
N ALA A 656 11.08 -13.60 12.28
CA ALA A 656 11.95 -12.80 13.14
C ALA A 656 12.05 -13.38 14.57
N MET A 657 10.95 -13.92 15.13
CA MET A 657 10.96 -14.61 16.43
C MET A 657 11.84 -15.87 16.43
N GLN A 658 11.99 -16.53 15.28
CA GLN A 658 12.87 -17.68 15.08
C GLN A 658 14.33 -17.26 14.82
N ASP A 659 14.86 -16.26 15.52
CA ASP A 659 16.26 -15.86 15.38
C ASP A 659 17.21 -16.80 16.13
N ALA A 660 18.34 -17.14 15.52
CA ALA A 660 19.35 -17.97 16.19
C ALA A 660 20.05 -17.18 17.33
N GLY A 661 20.37 -15.92 17.05
CA GLY A 661 21.29 -15.08 17.81
C GLY A 661 22.68 -14.97 17.16
N VAL A 662 23.52 -14.12 17.74
CA VAL A 662 24.90 -13.88 17.26
C VAL A 662 25.77 -15.12 17.53
N VAL A 663 26.50 -15.57 16.51
CA VAL A 663 27.22 -16.86 16.43
C VAL A 663 28.19 -17.21 17.58
N ASP A 664 28.56 -16.26 18.44
CA ASP A 664 29.42 -16.48 19.61
C ASP A 664 28.71 -16.41 20.98
N GLU A 665 27.38 -16.23 21.04
CA GLU A 665 26.64 -16.18 22.32
C GLU A 665 26.74 -17.49 23.11
N ARG A 666 26.63 -18.63 22.43
CA ARG A 666 26.71 -20.00 22.98
C ARG A 666 27.41 -20.94 21.99
N GLU A 667 27.94 -22.05 22.49
CA GLU A 667 28.51 -23.10 21.65
C GLU A 667 27.46 -23.69 20.68
N GLY A 668 27.88 -24.06 19.47
CA GLY A 668 27.01 -24.64 18.44
C GLY A 668 26.16 -23.67 17.63
N LEU A 669 26.12 -22.37 17.97
CA LEU A 669 25.26 -21.39 17.30
C LEU A 669 25.53 -21.19 15.80
N VAL A 670 26.75 -21.48 15.35
CA VAL A 670 27.12 -21.46 13.93
C VAL A 670 26.28 -22.46 13.11
N TYR A 671 25.88 -23.59 13.71
CA TYR A 671 25.03 -24.61 13.07
C TYR A 671 23.56 -24.17 12.98
N ASP A 672 23.04 -23.55 14.03
CA ASP A 672 21.71 -22.91 14.02
C ASP A 672 21.66 -21.83 12.93
N THR A 673 22.68 -20.96 12.88
CA THR A 673 22.78 -19.85 11.93
C THR A 673 22.91 -20.34 10.48
N TYR A 674 23.74 -21.36 10.23
CA TYR A 674 23.91 -21.96 8.90
C TYR A 674 22.62 -22.63 8.39
N SER A 675 22.01 -23.48 9.20
CA SER A 675 20.76 -24.18 8.83
C SER A 675 19.59 -23.20 8.63
N ARG A 676 19.53 -22.15 9.45
CA ARG A 676 18.59 -21.03 9.30
C ARG A 676 18.82 -20.23 8.00
N GLY A 677 20.07 -20.02 7.60
CA GLY A 677 20.42 -19.40 6.31
C GLY A 677 19.93 -20.20 5.12
N ILE A 678 20.10 -21.54 5.15
CA ILE A 678 19.55 -22.42 4.12
C ILE A 678 18.01 -22.30 4.06
N ALA A 679 17.35 -22.29 5.22
CA ALA A 679 15.89 -22.12 5.29
C ALA A 679 15.43 -20.75 4.76
N TYR A 680 16.18 -19.67 5.02
CA TYR A 680 15.94 -18.34 4.43
C TYR A 680 15.99 -18.38 2.90
N SER A 681 17.12 -18.85 2.35
CA SER A 681 17.34 -18.89 0.91
C SER A 681 16.27 -19.73 0.20
N ARG A 682 15.91 -20.89 0.76
CA ARG A 682 14.87 -21.77 0.21
C ARG A 682 13.47 -21.18 0.26
N ALA A 683 13.12 -20.48 1.35
CA ALA A 683 11.83 -19.78 1.44
C ALA A 683 11.73 -18.67 0.39
N CYS A 684 12.77 -17.84 0.26
CA CYS A 684 12.76 -16.72 -0.68
C CYS A 684 12.80 -17.16 -2.16
N GLU A 685 13.60 -18.17 -2.49
CA GLU A 685 13.60 -18.77 -3.83
C GLU A 685 12.22 -19.35 -4.18
N GLY A 686 11.56 -20.02 -3.25
CA GLY A 686 10.19 -20.52 -3.44
C GLY A 686 9.16 -19.41 -3.64
N ALA A 687 9.26 -18.30 -2.89
CA ALA A 687 8.34 -17.18 -2.97
C ALA A 687 8.48 -16.35 -4.26
N LEU A 688 9.70 -16.18 -4.78
CA LEU A 688 9.98 -15.31 -5.92
C LEU A 688 10.13 -16.06 -7.25
N ASN A 689 10.01 -17.39 -7.26
CA ASN A 689 10.15 -18.24 -8.45
C ASN A 689 9.23 -17.84 -9.62
N GLU A 690 8.04 -17.28 -9.35
CA GLU A 690 7.11 -16.83 -10.40
C GLU A 690 7.51 -15.50 -11.09
N THR A 691 8.60 -14.85 -10.64
CA THR A 691 9.02 -13.52 -11.12
C THR A 691 10.41 -13.49 -11.77
N ASP A 692 11.18 -14.58 -11.69
CA ASP A 692 12.62 -14.73 -12.06
C ASP A 692 13.58 -13.62 -11.54
N ILE A 693 13.10 -12.68 -10.72
CA ILE A 693 13.82 -11.44 -10.37
C ILE A 693 15.18 -11.72 -9.69
N LEU A 694 15.28 -12.81 -8.92
CA LEU A 694 16.51 -13.22 -8.24
C LEU A 694 17.67 -13.56 -9.19
N ALA A 695 17.39 -13.89 -10.45
CA ALA A 695 18.40 -14.08 -11.49
C ALA A 695 18.88 -12.76 -12.11
N HIS A 696 18.15 -11.66 -11.89
CA HIS A 696 18.26 -10.38 -12.60
C HIS A 696 18.54 -9.18 -11.68
N ILE A 697 19.13 -9.42 -10.50
CA ILE A 697 19.21 -8.45 -9.40
C ILE A 697 20.64 -8.15 -8.89
N SER A 698 21.66 -8.50 -9.68
CA SER A 698 23.04 -8.10 -9.37
C SER A 698 23.24 -6.60 -9.62
N THR A 699 24.28 -6.04 -9.03
CA THR A 699 24.68 -4.64 -9.21
C THR A 699 25.01 -4.30 -10.68
N ALA A 700 25.32 -5.30 -11.52
CA ALA A 700 25.45 -5.11 -12.96
C ALA A 700 24.12 -4.72 -13.63
N TYR A 701 23.01 -5.37 -13.25
CA TYR A 701 21.67 -4.96 -13.69
C TYR A 701 21.33 -3.56 -13.16
N HIS A 702 21.62 -3.26 -11.89
CA HIS A 702 21.39 -1.92 -11.32
C HIS A 702 22.21 -0.82 -11.99
N ALA A 703 23.45 -1.10 -12.40
CA ALA A 703 24.28 -0.15 -13.14
C ALA A 703 23.70 0.13 -14.55
N ARG A 704 23.14 -0.88 -15.23
CA ARG A 704 22.46 -0.67 -16.51
C ARG A 704 21.08 -0.01 -16.35
N ASP A 705 20.37 -0.25 -15.26
CA ASP A 705 19.16 0.51 -14.90
C ASP A 705 19.51 2.00 -14.69
N MET A 706 20.57 2.31 -13.94
CA MET A 706 21.05 3.69 -13.73
C MET A 706 21.45 4.36 -15.05
N LEU A 707 22.02 3.61 -16.00
CA LEU A 707 22.29 4.11 -17.35
C LEU A 707 21.00 4.43 -18.12
N GLU A 708 19.94 3.62 -17.97
CA GLU A 708 18.66 3.90 -18.62
C GLU A 708 18.02 5.17 -18.06
N ILE A 709 17.99 5.35 -16.73
CA ILE A 709 17.45 6.57 -16.11
C ILE A 709 18.26 7.80 -16.58
N LEU A 710 19.58 7.68 -16.73
CA LEU A 710 20.45 8.73 -17.25
C LEU A 710 20.15 9.09 -18.72
N ASP A 711 19.94 8.09 -19.58
CA ASP A 711 19.59 8.28 -20.98
C ASP A 711 18.19 8.89 -21.14
N GLN A 712 17.20 8.41 -20.36
CA GLN A 712 15.81 8.87 -20.40
C GLN A 712 15.60 10.25 -19.77
N THR A 713 16.48 10.68 -18.86
CA THR A 713 16.57 12.08 -18.38
C THR A 713 17.32 13.00 -19.35
N GLY A 714 17.80 12.48 -20.49
CA GLY A 714 18.43 13.28 -21.55
C GLY A 714 19.88 13.70 -21.27
N HIS A 715 20.56 13.07 -20.30
CA HIS A 715 21.89 13.49 -19.86
C HIS A 715 23.00 12.59 -20.41
N ALA A 716 23.93 13.17 -21.17
CA ALA A 716 25.01 12.43 -21.79
C ALA A 716 25.96 11.76 -20.78
N LYS A 717 26.11 12.30 -19.56
CA LYS A 717 26.99 11.77 -18.52
C LYS A 717 26.43 11.95 -17.12
N LEU A 718 26.78 11.02 -16.24
CA LEU A 718 26.33 10.88 -14.86
C LEU A 718 27.09 11.81 -13.90
N ARG A 719 26.35 12.52 -13.05
CA ARG A 719 26.85 13.05 -11.78
C ARG A 719 26.23 12.25 -10.65
N TYR A 720 27.03 11.63 -9.79
CA TYR A 720 26.56 10.66 -8.81
C TYR A 720 27.17 10.86 -7.42
N TRP A 721 26.39 10.63 -6.37
CA TRP A 721 26.85 10.49 -4.98
C TRP A 721 26.26 9.20 -4.38
N GLY A 722 27.11 8.19 -4.22
CA GLY A 722 26.73 6.90 -3.62
C GLY A 722 27.28 6.76 -2.20
N PHE A 723 26.43 6.36 -1.27
CA PHE A 723 26.80 6.01 0.10
C PHE A 723 26.82 4.49 0.29
N SER A 724 27.76 3.95 1.08
CA SER A 724 27.77 2.53 1.47
C SER A 724 27.75 1.60 0.23
N TYR A 725 26.79 0.67 0.10
CA TYR A 725 26.59 -0.12 -1.13
C TYR A 725 26.43 0.71 -2.42
N GLY A 726 25.96 1.96 -2.34
CA GLY A 726 25.95 2.90 -3.47
C GLY A 726 27.33 3.12 -4.07
N THR A 727 28.41 2.96 -3.30
CA THR A 727 29.79 2.96 -3.83
C THR A 727 30.07 1.76 -4.74
N ALA A 728 29.56 0.56 -4.43
CA ALA A 728 29.67 -0.61 -5.30
C ALA A 728 28.88 -0.44 -6.60
N LEU A 729 27.70 0.20 -6.52
CA LEU A 729 26.88 0.57 -7.67
C LEU A 729 27.55 1.62 -8.57
N GLY A 730 28.08 2.68 -7.96
CA GLY A 730 28.91 3.67 -8.67
C GLY A 730 30.16 3.06 -9.30
N GLY A 731 30.84 2.16 -8.58
CA GLY A 731 32.00 1.41 -9.07
C GLY A 731 31.69 0.50 -10.25
N ALA A 732 30.59 -0.26 -10.19
CA ALA A 732 30.13 -1.10 -11.30
C ALA A 732 29.78 -0.25 -12.53
N PHE A 733 29.09 0.88 -12.35
CA PHE A 733 28.82 1.82 -13.45
C PHE A 733 30.11 2.42 -14.02
N ALA A 734 31.05 2.84 -13.18
CA ALA A 734 32.33 3.39 -13.61
C ALA A 734 33.20 2.35 -14.36
N GLY A 735 33.12 1.06 -14.01
CA GLY A 735 33.80 -0.01 -14.73
C GLY A 735 33.13 -0.41 -16.05
N LEU A 736 31.78 -0.45 -16.08
CA LEU A 736 31.01 -0.84 -17.28
C LEU A 736 30.85 0.29 -18.30
N PHE A 737 30.74 1.54 -17.83
CA PHE A 737 30.41 2.73 -18.62
C PHE A 737 31.34 3.93 -18.27
N PRO A 738 32.68 3.78 -18.29
CA PRO A 738 33.62 4.80 -17.82
C PRO A 738 33.51 6.14 -18.55
N ASP A 739 33.14 6.11 -19.83
CA ASP A 739 32.92 7.27 -20.69
C ASP A 739 31.66 8.08 -20.31
N ARG A 740 30.68 7.43 -19.69
CA ARG A 740 29.43 8.01 -19.20
C ARG A 740 29.54 8.69 -17.83
N VAL A 741 30.73 8.73 -17.21
CA VAL A 741 30.94 9.41 -15.92
C VAL A 741 31.35 10.88 -16.12
N GLU A 742 30.67 11.83 -15.43
CA GLU A 742 31.07 13.24 -15.34
C GLU A 742 31.51 13.65 -13.92
N ARG A 743 30.84 13.16 -12.88
CA ARG A 743 31.20 13.35 -11.47
C ARG A 743 30.78 12.11 -10.70
N LEU A 744 31.63 11.59 -9.82
CA LEU A 744 31.30 10.46 -8.97
C LEU A 744 31.92 10.68 -7.59
N VAL A 745 31.07 10.91 -6.58
CA VAL A 745 31.44 10.90 -5.17
C VAL A 745 31.08 9.52 -4.60
N SER A 746 32.08 8.84 -4.08
CA SER A 746 31.99 7.47 -3.56
C SER A 746 32.31 7.51 -2.07
N ASP A 747 31.29 7.51 -1.21
CA ASP A 747 31.40 7.78 0.22
C ASP A 747 31.18 6.52 1.07
N GLY A 748 32.12 6.23 1.98
CA GLY A 748 32.18 5.01 2.80
C GLY A 748 32.21 3.74 1.94
N ASN A 749 33.39 3.44 1.42
CA ASN A 749 33.57 2.58 0.25
C ASN A 749 33.50 1.06 0.51
N VAL A 750 32.60 0.38 -0.17
CA VAL A 750 32.62 -1.08 -0.33
C VAL A 750 33.82 -1.47 -1.17
N ASP A 751 34.69 -2.34 -0.66
CA ASP A 751 35.83 -2.89 -1.43
C ASP A 751 35.27 -3.75 -2.57
N TYR A 752 35.49 -3.32 -3.82
CA TYR A 752 34.90 -3.97 -4.98
C TYR A 752 35.38 -5.42 -5.14
N LYS A 753 36.63 -5.70 -4.79
CA LYS A 753 37.21 -7.04 -4.92
C LYS A 753 36.63 -7.98 -3.87
N GLU A 754 36.45 -7.51 -2.64
CA GLU A 754 35.83 -8.29 -1.57
C GLU A 754 34.33 -8.51 -1.78
N TRP A 755 33.61 -7.54 -2.35
CA TRP A 755 32.18 -7.65 -2.63
C TRP A 755 31.91 -8.61 -3.80
N PHE A 756 32.40 -8.28 -5.01
CA PHE A 756 32.16 -9.09 -6.21
C PHE A 756 32.89 -10.45 -6.17
N GLY A 757 33.98 -10.55 -5.41
CA GLY A 757 34.69 -11.82 -5.17
C GLY A 757 34.12 -12.69 -4.04
N GLY A 758 33.17 -12.20 -3.24
CA GLY A 758 32.66 -12.93 -2.06
C GLY A 758 33.67 -13.09 -0.92
N GLY A 759 34.63 -12.18 -0.80
CA GLY A 759 35.63 -12.14 0.26
C GLY A 759 35.03 -11.70 1.60
N LEU A 760 34.31 -10.59 1.61
CA LEU A 760 33.57 -9.99 2.75
C LEU A 760 34.33 -9.89 4.10
N ARG A 761 35.68 -9.89 4.09
CA ARG A 761 36.53 -9.86 5.30
C ARG A 761 37.03 -8.46 5.64
N ASN A 762 37.45 -7.68 4.64
CA ASN A 762 38.12 -6.38 4.88
C ASN A 762 37.26 -5.40 5.70
N TYR A 763 35.93 -5.51 5.61
CA TYR A 763 34.88 -4.77 6.33
C TYR A 763 35.17 -4.52 7.82
N LEU A 764 35.81 -5.48 8.49
CA LEU A 764 36.07 -5.43 9.94
C LEU A 764 37.35 -4.65 10.32
N SER A 765 38.21 -4.30 9.38
CA SER A 765 39.58 -3.84 9.65
C SER A 765 39.72 -2.51 10.41
N ASP A 766 38.70 -1.65 10.38
CA ASP A 766 38.61 -0.44 11.20
C ASP A 766 37.59 -0.54 12.35
N ALA A 767 36.75 -1.58 12.40
CA ALA A 767 35.64 -1.67 13.35
C ALA A 767 36.10 -1.57 14.82
N ASP A 768 37.17 -2.27 15.17
CA ASP A 768 37.75 -2.23 16.50
C ASP A 768 38.33 -0.85 16.88
N LYS A 769 38.76 -0.03 15.90
CA LYS A 769 39.24 1.33 16.15
C LYS A 769 38.11 2.27 16.59
N VAL A 770 36.89 2.07 16.08
CA VAL A 770 35.70 2.83 16.51
C VAL A 770 35.37 2.55 17.98
N PHE A 771 35.54 1.31 18.44
CA PHE A 771 35.37 0.95 19.85
C PHE A 771 36.47 1.48 20.75
N ASP A 772 37.74 1.35 20.34
CA ASP A 772 38.87 1.85 21.13
C ASP A 772 38.87 3.40 21.18
N ALA A 773 38.33 4.08 20.17
CA ALA A 773 38.04 5.51 20.19
C ALA A 773 36.86 5.89 21.10
N PHE A 774 35.76 5.13 21.09
CA PHE A 774 34.65 5.30 22.04
C PHE A 774 35.12 5.20 23.51
N ASP A 775 35.92 4.18 23.83
CA ASP A 775 36.45 3.99 25.19
C ASP A 775 37.38 5.14 25.59
N THR A 776 38.20 5.63 24.65
CA THR A 776 39.10 6.77 24.85
C THR A 776 38.32 8.07 25.09
N ALA A 777 37.35 8.39 24.23
CA ALA A 777 36.53 9.59 24.38
C ALA A 777 35.63 9.53 25.62
N CYS A 778 35.06 8.38 25.96
CA CYS A 778 34.28 8.21 27.18
C CYS A 778 35.12 8.46 28.45
N HIS A 779 36.38 8.04 28.46
CA HIS A 779 37.31 8.36 29.55
C HIS A 779 37.62 9.87 29.61
N ALA A 780 37.95 10.49 28.47
CA ALA A 780 38.31 11.90 28.37
C ALA A 780 37.15 12.85 28.72
N ALA A 781 35.92 12.52 28.31
CA ALA A 781 34.72 13.34 28.49
C ALA A 781 34.25 13.46 29.95
N GLY A 782 34.80 12.65 30.86
CA GLY A 782 34.46 12.69 32.29
C GLY A 782 33.13 12.02 32.65
N ARG A 783 32.86 11.93 33.95
CA ARG A 783 31.64 11.29 34.50
C ARG A 783 30.35 12.01 34.11
N ASP A 784 30.45 13.32 33.91
CA ASP A 784 29.29 14.18 33.67
C ASP A 784 28.77 14.07 32.22
N LYS A 785 29.65 13.67 31.28
CA LYS A 785 29.28 13.39 29.88
C LYS A 785 29.13 11.89 29.56
N CYS A 786 30.00 11.02 30.11
CA CYS A 786 29.93 9.58 29.84
C CYS A 786 29.48 8.78 31.07
N ALA A 787 28.27 8.20 31.01
CA ALA A 787 27.76 7.30 32.06
C ALA A 787 28.63 6.04 32.29
N LEU A 788 29.38 5.61 31.27
CA LEU A 788 30.31 4.48 31.35
C LEU A 788 31.74 4.87 31.78
N TRP A 789 31.96 6.14 32.14
CA TRP A 789 33.29 6.67 32.49
C TRP A 789 34.04 5.78 33.48
N ALA A 790 35.34 5.63 33.27
CA ALA A 790 36.26 4.95 34.16
C ALA A 790 37.63 5.64 34.17
N SER A 791 38.53 5.20 35.05
CA SER A 791 39.83 5.85 35.28
C SER A 791 40.85 5.75 34.13
N SER A 792 40.57 4.96 33.10
CA SER A 792 41.34 4.86 31.85
C SER A 792 40.47 4.26 30.73
N PRO A 793 40.86 4.36 29.44
CA PRO A 793 40.12 3.75 28.34
C PRO A 793 39.97 2.23 28.51
N GLU A 794 41.02 1.53 28.95
CA GLU A 794 40.99 0.08 29.19
C GLU A 794 40.08 -0.29 30.38
N ALA A 795 39.75 0.66 31.25
CA ALA A 795 38.74 0.47 32.29
C ALA A 795 37.31 0.59 31.74
N VAL A 796 37.05 1.47 30.77
CA VAL A 796 35.78 1.53 30.03
C VAL A 796 35.60 0.27 29.18
N GLN A 797 36.65 -0.13 28.44
CA GLN A 797 36.69 -1.35 27.63
C GLN A 797 36.41 -2.62 28.46
N ARG A 798 36.97 -2.70 29.67
CA ARG A 798 36.72 -3.81 30.61
C ARG A 798 35.29 -3.84 31.16
N ARG A 799 34.64 -2.67 31.36
CA ARG A 799 33.20 -2.61 31.70
C ARG A 799 32.35 -3.23 30.58
N ARG A 800 32.54 -2.77 29.34
CA ARG A 800 31.83 -3.31 28.16
C ARG A 800 32.00 -4.81 27.99
N SER A 801 33.25 -5.31 28.01
CA SER A 801 33.51 -6.75 27.84
C SER A 801 33.00 -7.60 29.02
N SER A 802 33.13 -7.14 30.26
CA SER A 802 32.61 -7.87 31.43
C SER A 802 31.09 -7.99 31.40
N LEU A 803 30.37 -6.92 31.03
CA LEU A 803 28.91 -6.99 30.85
C LEU A 803 28.54 -7.99 29.75
N LEU A 804 29.19 -7.91 28.59
CA LEU A 804 28.88 -8.79 27.46
C LEU A 804 29.10 -10.28 27.81
N GLN A 805 30.17 -10.62 28.53
CA GLN A 805 30.37 -12.00 29.02
C GLN A 805 29.34 -12.38 30.10
N ALA A 806 28.92 -11.46 30.97
CA ALA A 806 27.87 -11.71 31.94
C ALA A 806 26.50 -12.00 31.27
N LEU A 807 26.15 -11.26 30.22
CA LEU A 807 24.89 -11.40 29.49
C LEU A 807 24.72 -12.75 28.76
N LYS A 808 25.83 -13.43 28.40
CA LYS A 808 25.79 -14.80 27.86
C LYS A 808 25.30 -15.85 28.87
N ILE A 809 25.37 -15.54 30.18
CA ILE A 809 24.96 -16.44 31.27
C ILE A 809 23.70 -15.93 31.97
N ARG A 810 23.59 -14.60 32.14
CA ARG A 810 22.51 -13.92 32.86
C ARG A 810 22.02 -12.70 32.07
N PRO A 811 21.07 -12.86 31.14
CA PRO A 811 20.37 -11.76 30.49
C PRO A 811 19.70 -10.83 31.51
N VAL A 812 19.64 -9.53 31.20
CA VAL A 812 18.85 -8.57 32.00
C VAL A 812 17.38 -8.71 31.63
N LEU A 813 16.50 -8.66 32.63
CA LEU A 813 15.05 -8.76 32.48
C LEU A 813 14.41 -7.39 32.65
N ILE A 814 13.46 -7.05 31.78
CA ILE A 814 12.63 -5.85 31.89
C ILE A 814 11.21 -6.31 32.23
N PRO A 815 10.65 -5.92 33.39
CA PRO A 815 9.29 -6.31 33.75
C PRO A 815 8.24 -5.79 32.76
N ALA A 816 7.20 -6.60 32.53
CA ALA A 816 5.97 -6.12 31.91
C ALA A 816 5.42 -4.90 32.66
N ASN A 817 5.04 -3.86 31.93
CA ASN A 817 4.49 -2.61 32.46
C ASN A 817 5.41 -1.91 33.49
N ALA A 818 6.74 -2.07 33.37
CA ALA A 818 7.73 -1.44 34.25
C ALA A 818 7.59 0.10 34.38
N ARG A 819 6.98 0.74 33.39
CA ARG A 819 6.44 2.11 33.41
C ARG A 819 5.38 2.25 32.30
N SER A 820 4.65 3.37 32.25
CA SER A 820 3.63 3.65 31.23
C SER A 820 4.13 3.70 29.78
N SER A 821 5.45 3.80 29.58
CA SER A 821 6.15 3.71 28.29
C SER A 821 7.22 2.60 28.28
N GLY A 822 7.03 1.57 29.11
CA GLY A 822 7.81 0.33 29.07
C GLY A 822 7.11 -0.75 28.23
N PRO A 823 7.67 -1.96 28.12
CA PRO A 823 7.09 -3.04 27.35
C PRO A 823 5.83 -3.60 28.04
N GLU A 824 4.81 -3.95 27.24
CA GLU A 824 3.58 -4.59 27.72
C GLU A 824 3.84 -6.00 28.28
N LEU A 825 4.81 -6.72 27.69
CA LEU A 825 5.24 -8.06 28.06
C LEU A 825 6.64 -8.05 28.70
N PRO A 826 7.06 -9.11 29.44
CA PRO A 826 8.38 -9.17 30.03
C PRO A 826 9.46 -9.33 28.94
N GLU A 827 10.36 -8.36 28.87
CA GLU A 827 11.41 -8.29 27.84
C GLU A 827 12.76 -8.80 28.33
N ARG A 828 13.60 -9.25 27.40
CA ARG A 828 14.93 -9.83 27.69
C ARG A 828 16.02 -9.11 26.91
N VAL A 829 17.02 -8.58 27.60
CA VAL A 829 18.25 -8.07 26.99
C VAL A 829 19.32 -9.15 27.06
N THR A 830 19.60 -9.80 25.93
CA THR A 830 20.65 -10.83 25.79
C THR A 830 21.93 -10.23 25.19
N TYR A 831 22.99 -11.05 25.13
CA TYR A 831 24.23 -10.68 24.46
C TYR A 831 24.00 -10.32 22.97
N THR A 832 23.23 -11.13 22.23
CA THR A 832 22.79 -10.89 20.84
C THR A 832 22.18 -9.51 20.66
N ARG A 833 21.19 -9.17 21.51
CA ARG A 833 20.43 -7.93 21.40
C ARG A 833 21.30 -6.71 21.70
N LEU A 834 22.13 -6.78 22.75
CA LEU A 834 23.11 -5.72 23.03
C LEU A 834 24.15 -5.58 21.91
N GLN A 835 24.63 -6.68 21.33
CA GLN A 835 25.60 -6.63 20.22
C GLN A 835 25.00 -6.03 18.94
N ARG A 836 23.76 -6.38 18.58
CA ARG A 836 23.08 -5.78 17.41
C ARG A 836 22.72 -4.31 17.65
N LEU A 837 22.25 -3.94 18.84
CA LEU A 837 22.06 -2.52 19.17
C LEU A 837 23.39 -1.75 19.14
N THR A 838 24.46 -2.31 19.69
CA THR A 838 25.80 -1.70 19.66
C THR A 838 26.28 -1.52 18.22
N ARG A 839 26.20 -2.55 17.37
CA ARG A 839 26.49 -2.48 15.93
C ARG A 839 25.68 -1.38 15.25
N ALA A 840 24.39 -1.27 15.54
CA ALA A 840 23.51 -0.27 14.95
C ALA A 840 23.91 1.17 15.40
N LEU A 841 24.23 1.38 16.67
CA LEU A 841 24.58 2.69 17.21
C LEU A 841 25.96 3.19 16.77
N VAL A 842 26.94 2.31 16.55
CA VAL A 842 28.29 2.73 16.08
C VAL A 842 28.35 3.15 14.60
N TYR A 843 27.26 3.01 13.83
CA TYR A 843 27.15 3.61 12.49
C TYR A 843 27.30 5.15 12.54
N ASN A 844 26.71 5.81 13.55
CA ASN A 844 26.94 7.23 13.84
C ASN A 844 27.30 7.37 15.33
N PRO A 845 28.59 7.24 15.70
CA PRO A 845 29.01 7.26 17.09
C PRO A 845 29.04 8.69 17.65
N VAL A 846 29.21 9.73 16.82
CA VAL A 846 29.19 11.14 17.27
C VAL A 846 27.82 11.51 17.84
N TYR A 847 26.73 11.06 17.21
CA TYR A 847 25.37 11.20 17.72
C TYR A 847 25.06 10.22 18.86
N ASN A 848 25.44 8.94 18.73
CA ASN A 848 24.94 7.87 19.60
C ASN A 848 25.81 7.55 20.84
N ALA A 849 27.06 8.01 20.94
CA ALA A 849 27.96 7.64 22.05
C ALA A 849 27.39 7.92 23.47
N PRO A 850 26.73 9.07 23.76
CA PRO A 850 26.11 9.30 25.07
C PRO A 850 24.98 8.31 25.40
N ALA A 851 24.23 7.85 24.38
CA ALA A 851 23.17 6.86 24.54
C ALA A 851 23.78 5.46 24.76
N LEU A 852 24.77 5.07 23.95
CA LEU A 852 25.47 3.79 24.08
C LEU A 852 26.13 3.63 25.46
N ALA A 853 26.79 4.68 25.95
CA ALA A 853 27.36 4.72 27.30
C ALA A 853 26.31 4.52 28.40
N ARG A 854 25.13 5.14 28.25
CA ARG A 854 24.00 4.99 29.18
C ARG A 854 23.45 3.56 29.18
N VAL A 855 23.30 2.94 28.02
CA VAL A 855 22.83 1.55 27.87
C VAL A 855 23.77 0.58 28.59
N TYR A 856 25.08 0.64 28.31
CA TYR A 856 26.05 -0.22 29.00
C TYR A 856 26.03 0.00 30.53
N ALA A 857 26.02 1.24 30.99
CA ALA A 857 26.09 1.56 32.43
C ALA A 857 24.81 1.20 33.20
N ALA A 858 23.64 1.21 32.55
CA ALA A 858 22.37 0.77 33.13
C ALA A 858 22.30 -0.77 33.23
N LEU A 859 22.70 -1.47 32.18
CA LEU A 859 22.70 -2.94 32.15
C LEU A 859 23.70 -3.55 33.15
N GLU A 860 24.82 -2.89 33.45
CA GLU A 860 25.71 -3.26 34.57
C GLU A 860 25.01 -3.23 35.95
N GLN A 861 23.98 -2.40 36.10
CA GLN A 861 23.16 -2.29 37.32
C GLN A 861 21.90 -3.17 37.27
N GLY A 862 21.67 -3.89 36.17
CA GLY A 862 20.47 -4.70 35.94
C GLY A 862 19.26 -3.91 35.43
N ASP A 863 19.42 -2.65 35.02
CA ASP A 863 18.35 -1.87 34.38
C ASP A 863 18.41 -1.98 32.86
N GLY A 864 17.36 -2.55 32.28
CA GLY A 864 17.19 -2.67 30.82
C GLY A 864 16.33 -1.57 30.19
N LEU A 865 15.72 -0.66 30.95
CA LEU A 865 14.86 0.38 30.38
C LEU A 865 15.61 1.28 29.36
N PRO A 866 16.85 1.75 29.60
CA PRO A 866 17.59 2.52 28.61
C PRO A 866 17.95 1.74 27.34
N PHE A 867 18.04 0.40 27.40
CA PHE A 867 18.17 -0.44 26.20
C PHE A 867 16.87 -0.42 25.39
N TYR A 868 15.74 -0.72 26.05
CA TYR A 868 14.42 -0.77 25.43
C TYR A 868 14.01 0.57 24.80
N ASP A 869 14.29 1.68 25.49
CA ASP A 869 13.99 3.03 25.01
C ASP A 869 14.64 3.33 23.66
N ILE A 870 15.88 2.88 23.44
CA ILE A 870 16.57 3.07 22.16
C ILE A 870 16.06 2.09 21.10
N VAL A 871 15.79 0.82 21.45
CA VAL A 871 15.22 -0.16 20.49
C VAL A 871 13.87 0.34 19.94
N VAL A 872 12.95 0.78 20.80
CA VAL A 872 11.64 1.30 20.39
C VAL A 872 11.75 2.57 19.55
N LEU A 873 12.76 3.41 19.78
CA LEU A 873 13.02 4.59 18.93
C LEU A 873 13.49 4.17 17.53
N LEU A 874 14.41 3.21 17.43
CA LEU A 874 14.93 2.70 16.15
C LEU A 874 13.85 1.95 15.36
N GLU A 875 13.03 1.13 16.02
CA GLU A 875 11.87 0.45 15.43
C GLU A 875 10.87 1.45 14.85
N LYS A 876 10.55 2.52 15.58
CA LYS A 876 9.65 3.59 15.11
C LYS A 876 10.21 4.35 13.91
N GLN A 877 11.53 4.57 13.86
CA GLN A 877 12.19 5.16 12.68
C GLN A 877 12.13 4.23 11.47
N GLN A 878 12.33 2.92 11.63
CA GLN A 878 12.22 1.94 10.54
C GLN A 878 10.78 1.72 10.05
N GLN A 879 9.77 1.88 10.90
CA GLN A 879 8.35 1.61 10.58
C GLN A 879 7.58 2.82 10.01
N GLY A 880 8.24 3.94 9.72
CA GLY A 880 7.62 5.09 9.05
C GLY A 880 6.50 5.77 9.85
N GLY A 881 6.41 5.56 11.16
CA GLY A 881 5.40 6.14 12.05
C GLY A 881 4.09 5.35 12.19
N GLY A 882 3.86 4.31 11.38
CA GLY A 882 2.67 3.46 11.47
C GLY A 882 2.78 2.41 12.57
N SER A 883 1.90 2.45 13.58
CA SER A 883 1.80 1.39 14.59
C SER A 883 1.23 0.11 13.98
N LYS A 884 2.11 -0.84 13.64
CA LYS A 884 1.73 -2.13 13.05
C LYS A 884 1.11 -3.07 14.08
N LEU A 885 -0.18 -2.84 14.38
CA LEU A 885 -1.02 -3.82 15.07
C LEU A 885 -1.02 -5.13 14.27
N LEU A 886 -0.79 -6.27 14.93
CA LEU A 886 -0.55 -7.59 14.32
C LEU A 886 -1.73 -8.17 13.50
N CYS A 887 -2.82 -7.40 13.35
CA CYS A 887 -4.06 -7.78 12.67
C CYS A 887 -4.56 -6.66 11.72
N SER A 888 -3.75 -5.64 11.43
CA SER A 888 -4.17 -4.42 10.71
C SER A 888 -3.29 -4.11 9.50
N LEU A 889 -2.91 -5.14 8.74
CA LEU A 889 -2.10 -5.00 7.54
C LEU A 889 -2.71 -5.83 6.40
N THR A 890 -2.84 -5.21 5.24
CA THR A 890 -3.17 -5.89 4.00
C THR A 890 -1.92 -6.55 3.41
N ASP A 891 -2.06 -7.80 2.98
CA ASP A 891 -1.04 -8.47 2.17
C ASP A 891 -0.74 -7.61 0.94
N THR A 892 0.50 -7.13 0.83
CA THR A 892 0.97 -6.32 -0.30
C THR A 892 1.85 -7.22 -1.16
N PRO A 893 1.38 -7.68 -2.34
CA PRO A 893 2.14 -8.57 -3.20
C PRO A 893 3.51 -8.00 -3.59
N ALA A 894 4.45 -8.88 -3.97
CA ALA A 894 5.73 -8.48 -4.54
C ALA A 894 5.57 -7.69 -5.85
N THR A 895 4.46 -7.88 -6.58
CA THR A 895 4.11 -7.15 -7.81
C THR A 895 3.50 -5.75 -7.55
N MET A 896 3.21 -5.39 -6.30
CA MET A 896 2.72 -4.06 -5.92
C MET A 896 3.85 -3.21 -5.33
N PRO A 897 3.92 -1.90 -5.63
CA PRO A 897 4.89 -1.00 -5.01
C PRO A 897 4.60 -0.86 -3.52
N LEU A 898 5.64 -0.64 -2.71
CA LEU A 898 5.50 -0.38 -1.28
C LEU A 898 6.51 0.70 -0.85
N GLU A 899 6.02 1.86 -0.40
CA GLU A 899 6.89 2.92 0.09
C GLU A 899 7.41 2.60 1.50
N THR A 900 8.63 2.09 1.58
CA THR A 900 9.36 1.84 2.83
C THR A 900 10.77 2.41 2.78
N PRO A 901 11.40 2.72 3.94
CA PRO A 901 12.80 3.15 3.99
C PRO A 901 13.76 2.13 3.35
N ALA A 902 13.45 0.85 3.47
CA ALA A 902 14.19 -0.23 2.82
C ALA A 902 13.26 -1.41 2.51
N GLU A 903 13.68 -2.29 1.60
CA GLU A 903 13.09 -3.61 1.41
C GLU A 903 13.93 -4.64 2.20
N PRO A 904 13.41 -5.21 3.31
CA PRO A 904 14.22 -5.99 4.26
C PRO A 904 14.96 -7.18 3.68
N ASP A 905 14.38 -7.87 2.69
CA ASP A 905 14.97 -9.09 2.12
C ASP A 905 15.90 -8.80 0.92
N ALA A 906 15.80 -7.61 0.31
CA ALA A 906 16.56 -7.24 -0.87
C ALA A 906 18.07 -7.21 -0.63
N LEU A 907 18.51 -6.87 0.60
CA LEU A 907 19.92 -6.91 0.99
C LEU A 907 20.55 -8.27 0.68
N ALA A 908 19.89 -9.35 1.09
CA ALA A 908 20.34 -10.71 0.82
C ALA A 908 20.18 -11.07 -0.66
N GLY A 909 19.05 -10.75 -1.28
CA GLY A 909 18.81 -11.06 -2.70
C GLY A 909 19.92 -10.52 -3.62
N ILE A 910 20.31 -9.25 -3.41
CA ILE A 910 21.31 -8.50 -4.18
C ILE A 910 22.74 -8.93 -3.84
N MET A 911 23.13 -8.95 -2.55
CA MET A 911 24.47 -9.38 -2.12
C MET A 911 24.80 -10.80 -2.60
N CYS A 912 23.84 -11.71 -2.50
CA CYS A 912 23.97 -13.09 -2.97
C CYS A 912 23.66 -13.25 -4.47
N ALA A 913 23.37 -12.18 -5.20
CA ALA A 913 23.36 -12.13 -6.66
C ALA A 913 24.72 -11.68 -7.21
N ASP A 914 25.39 -10.74 -6.56
CA ASP A 914 26.77 -10.34 -6.88
C ASP A 914 27.78 -11.43 -6.53
N ALA A 915 27.82 -11.86 -5.27
CA ALA A 915 28.86 -12.75 -4.73
C ALA A 915 28.57 -14.26 -4.92
N ARG A 916 29.57 -15.09 -4.61
CA ARG A 916 29.41 -16.53 -4.32
C ARG A 916 29.20 -16.74 -2.82
N ALA A 917 28.27 -17.61 -2.45
CA ALA A 917 28.04 -18.03 -1.07
C ALA A 917 29.11 -19.05 -0.59
N ALA A 918 29.12 -19.33 0.72
CA ALA A 918 29.73 -20.57 1.21
C ALA A 918 28.85 -21.78 0.81
N GLU A 919 29.48 -22.83 0.29
CA GLU A 919 28.83 -24.04 -0.25
C GLU A 919 28.72 -25.18 0.78
N SER A 920 29.43 -25.07 1.90
CA SER A 920 29.48 -26.09 2.96
C SER A 920 29.48 -25.47 4.36
N LEU A 921 29.15 -26.30 5.36
CA LEU A 921 29.20 -25.91 6.76
C LEU A 921 30.64 -25.60 7.19
N ASP A 922 31.60 -26.47 6.86
CA ASP A 922 33.03 -26.31 7.16
C ASP A 922 33.57 -24.97 6.64
N GLU A 923 33.15 -24.56 5.43
CA GLU A 923 33.51 -23.27 4.84
C GLU A 923 32.87 -22.09 5.58
N PHE A 924 31.60 -22.20 5.97
CA PHE A 924 30.90 -21.16 6.73
C PHE A 924 31.43 -21.02 8.17
N GLU A 925 31.82 -22.12 8.82
CA GLU A 925 32.46 -22.11 10.14
C GLU A 925 33.86 -21.50 10.05
N ALA A 926 34.66 -21.87 9.04
CA ALA A 926 35.96 -21.28 8.79
C ALA A 926 35.88 -19.76 8.51
N TYR A 927 34.90 -19.32 7.72
CA TYR A 927 34.60 -17.90 7.48
C TYR A 927 34.19 -17.17 8.78
N THR A 928 33.30 -17.77 9.56
CA THR A 928 32.79 -17.19 10.82
C THR A 928 33.90 -16.99 11.85
N GLU A 929 34.80 -17.96 12.01
CA GLU A 929 35.96 -17.82 12.89
C GLU A 929 37.00 -16.84 12.35
N ASP A 930 37.14 -16.68 11.02
CA ASP A 930 38.02 -15.68 10.41
C ASP A 930 37.56 -14.24 10.69
N LEU A 931 36.25 -13.98 10.61
CA LEU A 931 35.66 -12.71 11.04
C LEU A 931 35.88 -12.46 12.53
N ARG A 932 35.66 -13.47 13.38
CA ARG A 932 35.87 -13.40 14.85
C ARG A 932 37.32 -13.12 15.24
N ARG A 933 38.30 -13.63 14.48
CA ARG A 933 39.72 -13.25 14.64
C ARG A 933 40.02 -11.82 14.18
N SER A 934 39.27 -11.31 13.18
CA SER A 934 39.51 -10.01 12.56
C SER A 934 38.98 -8.81 13.36
N SER A 935 37.91 -8.99 14.13
CA SER A 935 37.38 -7.95 15.05
C SER A 935 36.86 -8.56 16.34
N ARG A 936 37.38 -8.06 17.48
CA ARG A 936 37.01 -8.52 18.83
C ARG A 936 35.56 -8.18 19.18
N TRP A 937 34.99 -7.15 18.53
CA TRP A 937 33.66 -6.61 18.87
C TRP A 937 32.59 -6.95 17.83
N MET A 938 32.92 -6.93 16.54
CA MET A 938 31.96 -7.06 15.43
C MET A 938 32.16 -8.28 14.54
N GLY A 939 33.23 -9.07 14.74
CA GLY A 939 33.48 -10.28 13.95
C GLY A 939 32.31 -11.27 13.96
N ALA A 940 31.78 -11.57 15.15
CA ALA A 940 30.62 -12.46 15.28
C ALA A 940 29.33 -11.88 14.68
N THR A 941 29.11 -10.55 14.73
CA THR A 941 27.90 -9.95 14.15
C THR A 941 27.95 -9.83 12.63
N HIS A 942 29.15 -9.88 12.02
CA HIS A 942 29.31 -9.91 10.55
C HIS A 942 29.03 -11.28 9.92
N ALA A 943 28.98 -12.37 10.70
CA ALA A 943 28.62 -13.70 10.19
C ALA A 943 27.20 -13.72 9.58
N ASP A 944 26.29 -12.87 10.08
CA ASP A 944 24.93 -12.67 9.55
C ASP A 944 24.91 -12.36 8.04
N PHE A 945 25.94 -11.70 7.48
CA PHE A 945 26.04 -11.44 6.03
C PHE A 945 26.29 -12.73 5.24
N GLY A 946 27.29 -13.52 5.62
CA GLY A 946 27.59 -14.79 4.95
C GLY A 946 26.42 -15.78 5.08
N ALA A 947 25.78 -15.79 6.25
CA ALA A 947 24.62 -16.62 6.55
C ALA A 947 23.39 -16.30 5.67
N ALA A 948 23.25 -15.05 5.19
CA ALA A 948 22.16 -14.67 4.30
C ALA A 948 22.23 -15.33 2.91
N CYS A 949 23.39 -15.86 2.51
CA CYS A 949 23.61 -16.48 1.20
C CYS A 949 23.69 -18.01 1.20
N VAL A 950 23.88 -18.67 2.35
CA VAL A 950 24.09 -20.12 2.36
C VAL A 950 22.84 -20.88 1.90
N GLY A 951 23.04 -21.90 1.08
CA GLY A 951 21.96 -22.70 0.50
C GLY A 951 21.17 -22.05 -0.66
N LYS A 952 21.51 -20.82 -1.07
CA LYS A 952 20.99 -20.21 -2.31
C LYS A 952 21.43 -21.04 -3.52
N THR A 953 20.53 -21.26 -4.48
CA THR A 953 20.77 -21.98 -5.74
C THR A 953 20.53 -21.15 -7.00
N VAL A 954 19.80 -20.03 -6.92
CA VAL A 954 19.63 -19.09 -8.04
C VAL A 954 20.85 -18.17 -8.13
N GLY A 955 21.69 -18.39 -9.15
CA GLY A 955 22.74 -17.45 -9.54
C GLY A 955 22.21 -16.35 -10.46
N SER A 956 22.83 -15.17 -10.45
CA SER A 956 22.48 -14.12 -11.42
C SER A 956 23.08 -14.42 -12.80
N LYS A 957 22.32 -14.13 -13.86
CA LYS A 957 22.72 -14.34 -15.27
C LYS A 957 23.79 -13.33 -15.74
N TRP A 958 23.90 -12.19 -15.06
CA TRP A 958 24.98 -11.21 -15.25
C TRP A 958 25.60 -10.85 -13.89
N ARG A 959 26.92 -10.78 -13.83
CA ARG A 959 27.68 -10.26 -12.68
C ARG A 959 28.77 -9.33 -13.21
N PHE A 960 29.15 -8.36 -12.39
CA PHE A 960 30.30 -7.49 -12.62
C PHE A 960 31.54 -8.10 -11.93
N SER A 961 32.71 -8.01 -12.58
CA SER A 961 34.01 -8.29 -11.94
C SER A 961 34.84 -7.01 -11.87
N THR A 962 35.80 -6.94 -10.94
CA THR A 962 36.87 -5.92 -11.02
C THR A 962 37.67 -6.02 -12.34
N ASP A 963 37.67 -7.19 -13.00
CA ASP A 963 38.28 -7.38 -14.32
C ASP A 963 37.53 -6.65 -15.45
N ASP A 964 36.32 -6.14 -15.19
CA ASP A 964 35.60 -5.31 -16.15
C ASP A 964 36.11 -3.87 -16.20
N ILE A 965 36.83 -3.41 -15.17
CA ILE A 965 37.46 -2.09 -15.09
C ILE A 965 38.69 -2.06 -16.02
N LYS A 966 38.46 -1.73 -17.29
CA LYS A 966 39.45 -1.80 -18.37
C LYS A 966 40.10 -0.44 -18.71
N ALA A 967 39.55 0.65 -18.19
CA ALA A 967 40.01 2.02 -18.41
C ALA A 967 39.62 2.91 -17.22
N ASP A 968 40.26 4.07 -17.12
CA ASP A 968 39.81 5.11 -16.17
C ASP A 968 38.57 5.86 -16.71
N THR A 969 37.86 6.50 -15.80
CA THR A 969 36.66 7.30 -16.03
C THR A 969 36.91 8.57 -16.85
N SER A 970 35.85 9.05 -17.51
CA SER A 970 35.86 10.31 -18.28
C SER A 970 36.10 11.57 -17.45
N PHE A 971 35.94 11.50 -16.13
CA PHE A 971 36.31 12.53 -15.18
C PHE A 971 36.60 11.87 -13.83
N PRO A 972 37.68 12.25 -13.09
CA PRO A 972 38.15 11.41 -12.00
C PRO A 972 37.19 11.33 -10.81
N ILE A 973 37.12 10.14 -10.23
CA ILE A 973 36.29 9.82 -9.06
C ILE A 973 36.83 10.53 -7.80
N LEU A 974 35.93 11.01 -6.94
CA LEU A 974 36.22 11.45 -5.58
C LEU A 974 35.82 10.35 -4.58
N TYR A 975 36.81 9.66 -4.03
CA TYR A 975 36.62 8.70 -2.94
C TYR A 975 36.67 9.41 -1.59
N ILE A 976 35.69 9.14 -0.72
CA ILE A 976 35.65 9.64 0.66
C ILE A 976 35.67 8.44 1.62
N GLY A 977 36.52 8.52 2.64
CA GLY A 977 36.64 7.49 3.67
C GLY A 977 37.00 8.07 5.04
N ASN A 978 36.36 7.56 6.08
CA ASN A 978 36.65 7.93 7.46
C ASN A 978 37.97 7.30 7.94
N ILE A 979 38.66 7.89 8.91
CA ILE A 979 39.86 7.27 9.54
C ILE A 979 39.57 5.93 10.23
N ALA A 980 38.31 5.70 10.59
CA ALA A 980 37.81 4.38 10.98
C ALA A 980 36.30 4.24 10.69
N ASP A 981 35.97 3.44 9.68
CA ASP A 981 34.60 3.06 9.33
C ASP A 981 34.33 1.60 9.72
N ASN A 982 33.30 1.36 10.53
CA ASN A 982 32.97 0.03 11.07
C ASN A 982 32.24 -0.90 10.08
N VAL A 983 32.09 -0.50 8.82
CA VAL A 983 31.46 -1.27 7.74
C VAL A 983 32.33 -1.19 6.47
N THR A 984 32.76 0.01 6.07
CA THR A 984 33.46 0.28 4.81
C THR A 984 34.80 1.01 5.03
N PRO A 985 35.79 0.32 5.63
CA PRO A 985 37.03 0.91 6.15
C PRO A 985 37.88 1.68 5.13
N LEU A 986 38.78 2.53 5.61
CA LEU A 986 39.62 3.41 4.78
C LEU A 986 40.49 2.66 3.77
N ALA A 987 40.84 1.40 4.09
CA ALA A 987 41.53 0.49 3.16
C ALA A 987 40.72 0.30 1.87
N SER A 988 39.40 0.12 1.94
CA SER A 988 38.51 -0.08 0.81
C SER A 988 38.50 1.12 -0.15
N ALA A 989 38.44 2.35 0.38
CA ALA A 989 38.51 3.57 -0.43
C ALA A 989 39.84 3.68 -1.20
N ARG A 990 40.95 3.27 -0.57
CA ARG A 990 42.28 3.23 -1.19
C ARG A 990 42.42 2.09 -2.22
N ASN A 991 41.85 0.92 -1.93
CA ASN A 991 41.81 -0.22 -2.85
C ASN A 991 41.00 0.12 -4.11
N ASN A 992 39.84 0.74 -3.97
CA ASN A 992 39.01 1.18 -5.10
C ASN A 992 39.69 2.30 -5.91
N SER A 993 40.29 3.29 -5.23
CA SER A 993 41.05 4.36 -5.90
C SER A 993 42.24 3.82 -6.72
N ALA A 994 42.90 2.74 -6.27
CA ALA A 994 43.97 2.09 -7.03
C ALA A 994 43.51 1.42 -8.35
N LEU A 995 42.19 1.24 -8.55
CA LEU A 995 41.60 0.76 -9.81
C LEU A 995 41.30 1.89 -10.80
N PHE A 996 41.27 3.16 -10.34
CA PHE A 996 40.97 4.36 -11.12
C PHE A 996 42.07 5.42 -10.90
N PRO A 997 43.24 5.32 -11.57
CA PRO A 997 44.47 6.00 -11.17
C PRO A 997 44.45 7.54 -11.17
N SER A 998 43.49 8.18 -11.84
CA SER A 998 43.29 9.64 -11.80
C SER A 998 42.50 10.13 -10.57
N SER A 999 41.84 9.22 -9.84
CA SER A 999 40.96 9.53 -8.72
C SER A 999 41.68 10.17 -7.52
N ALA A 1000 40.91 10.86 -6.68
CA ALA A 1000 41.40 11.40 -5.41
C ALA A 1000 40.73 10.72 -4.21
N VAL A 1001 41.48 10.55 -3.12
CA VAL A 1001 40.95 10.10 -1.82
C VAL A 1001 40.97 11.28 -0.85
N LEU A 1002 39.79 11.64 -0.33
CA LEU A 1002 39.60 12.54 0.79
C LEU A 1002 39.43 11.71 2.07
N VAL A 1003 40.23 12.01 3.09
CA VAL A 1003 40.11 11.33 4.39
C VAL A 1003 39.35 12.22 5.37
N GLN A 1004 38.27 11.73 5.97
CA GLN A 1004 37.61 12.44 7.08
C GLN A 1004 38.08 11.87 8.42
N LYS A 1005 38.48 12.74 9.36
CA LYS A 1005 38.90 12.36 10.72
C LYS A 1005 37.71 12.19 11.64
N SER A 1006 36.84 11.26 11.27
CA SER A 1006 35.68 10.83 12.04
C SER A 1006 35.65 9.32 12.24
N TYR A 1007 34.74 8.89 13.11
CA TYR A 1007 34.46 7.49 13.40
C TYR A 1007 33.04 7.15 12.94
N GLY A 1008 32.82 5.90 12.49
CA GLY A 1008 31.51 5.43 12.03
C GLY A 1008 31.40 5.36 10.50
N HIS A 1009 30.19 5.10 10.01
CA HIS A 1009 29.94 4.70 8.63
C HIS A 1009 29.68 5.89 7.68
N CYS A 1010 30.43 5.98 6.58
CA CYS A 1010 30.44 7.10 5.61
C CYS A 1010 30.75 8.48 6.24
N SER A 1011 31.05 9.49 5.41
CA SER A 1011 31.39 10.84 5.91
C SER A 1011 30.29 11.44 6.79
N LEU A 1012 29.02 11.12 6.51
CA LEU A 1012 27.87 11.55 7.29
C LEU A 1012 27.79 10.98 8.73
N ALA A 1013 28.65 10.04 9.14
CA ALA A 1013 28.73 9.61 10.55
C ALA A 1013 29.20 10.71 11.53
N ALA A 1014 29.74 11.81 11.01
CA ALA A 1014 30.03 13.03 11.77
C ALA A 1014 29.80 14.27 10.89
N PRO A 1015 29.36 15.42 11.42
CA PRO A 1015 29.38 16.66 10.68
C PRO A 1015 30.83 17.03 10.33
N SER A 1016 31.10 17.35 9.06
CA SER A 1016 32.34 18.01 8.65
C SER A 1016 32.06 19.06 7.57
N THR A 1017 32.12 20.31 7.99
CA THR A 1017 31.99 21.49 7.14
C THR A 1017 33.14 21.55 6.13
N CYS A 1018 34.29 20.94 6.44
CA CYS A 1018 35.41 20.75 5.51
C CYS A 1018 35.03 19.79 4.36
N THR A 1019 34.52 18.59 4.67
CA THR A 1019 34.18 17.58 3.67
C THR A 1019 33.09 18.06 2.71
N VAL A 1020 32.00 18.65 3.22
CA VAL A 1020 30.90 19.13 2.36
C VAL A 1020 31.32 20.29 1.44
N ARG A 1021 32.32 21.10 1.82
CA ARG A 1021 32.90 22.13 0.94
C ARG A 1021 33.67 21.52 -0.23
N HIS A 1022 34.39 20.41 -0.03
CA HIS A 1022 35.02 19.66 -1.13
C HIS A 1022 33.99 18.99 -2.04
N ILE A 1023 32.91 18.42 -1.47
CA ILE A 1023 31.80 17.83 -2.25
C ILE A 1023 31.11 18.92 -3.11
N ARG A 1024 30.77 20.08 -2.54
CA ARG A 1024 30.18 21.20 -3.28
C ARG A 1024 31.09 21.66 -4.42
N ALA A 1025 32.39 21.85 -4.15
CA ALA A 1025 33.36 22.27 -5.17
C ALA A 1025 33.46 21.26 -6.32
N TYR A 1026 33.52 19.96 -6.00
CA TYR A 1026 33.59 18.89 -7.00
C TYR A 1026 32.37 18.85 -7.92
N PHE A 1027 31.15 18.95 -7.38
CA PHE A 1027 29.93 18.99 -8.22
C PHE A 1027 29.76 20.31 -9.00
N GLN A 1028 30.02 21.46 -8.38
CA GLN A 1028 29.82 22.77 -9.01
C GLN A 1028 30.84 23.07 -10.12
N ASN A 1029 32.13 22.77 -9.90
CA ASN A 1029 33.20 23.13 -10.84
C ASN A 1029 34.21 22.01 -11.16
N GLY A 1030 34.16 20.86 -10.48
CA GLY A 1030 35.09 19.74 -10.73
C GLY A 1030 36.41 19.81 -9.96
N THR A 1031 36.57 20.74 -9.02
CA THR A 1031 37.78 20.78 -8.17
C THR A 1031 37.83 19.55 -7.27
N LEU A 1032 38.81 18.68 -7.51
CA LEU A 1032 39.19 17.60 -6.62
C LEU A 1032 40.03 18.14 -5.45
N PRO A 1033 40.00 17.49 -4.26
CA PRO A 1033 40.94 17.77 -3.19
C PRO A 1033 42.38 17.42 -3.62
N ALA A 1034 43.36 18.06 -2.99
CA ALA A 1034 44.77 17.70 -3.21
C ALA A 1034 45.07 16.28 -2.68
N ALA A 1035 46.05 15.59 -3.26
CA ALA A 1035 46.46 14.27 -2.81
C ALA A 1035 46.90 14.30 -1.33
N GLY A 1036 46.26 13.48 -0.49
CA GLY A 1036 46.51 13.48 0.96
C GLY A 1036 45.77 14.58 1.74
N THR A 1037 44.72 15.19 1.17
CA THR A 1037 43.84 16.09 1.94
C THR A 1037 43.10 15.30 3.03
N GLU A 1038 43.11 15.84 4.24
CA GLU A 1038 42.34 15.34 5.37
C GLU A 1038 41.41 16.43 5.90
N CYS A 1039 40.16 16.08 6.22
CA CYS A 1039 39.18 16.98 6.83
C CYS A 1039 38.89 16.56 8.26
N GLU A 1040 38.95 17.50 9.21
CA GLU A 1040 38.51 17.28 10.58
C GLU A 1040 36.98 17.17 10.68
N GLN A 1041 36.48 16.48 11.71
CA GLN A 1041 35.07 16.56 12.11
C GLN A 1041 34.78 17.85 12.88
N ASP A 1042 33.58 18.41 12.75
CA ASP A 1042 33.21 19.67 13.41
C ASP A 1042 32.93 19.50 14.92
N TYR A 1043 32.74 18.25 15.37
CA TYR A 1043 32.42 17.85 16.74
C TYR A 1043 33.01 16.48 17.08
N ASP A 1044 33.61 16.35 18.26
CA ASP A 1044 34.09 15.08 18.79
C ASP A 1044 32.98 14.23 19.45
N LEU A 1045 33.30 12.96 19.70
CA LEU A 1045 32.46 12.04 20.48
C LEU A 1045 32.14 12.67 21.86
N PHE A 1046 30.86 12.66 22.26
CA PHE A 1046 30.35 13.35 23.46
C PHE A 1046 30.42 14.89 23.43
N GLU A 1047 30.63 15.52 22.27
CA GLU A 1047 30.70 16.99 22.11
C GLU A 1047 29.67 17.56 21.11
N LEU A 1048 28.92 16.71 20.40
CA LEU A 1048 27.84 17.13 19.49
C LEU A 1048 26.69 17.85 20.26
N PRO A 1049 26.34 19.10 19.91
CA PRO A 1049 25.25 19.83 20.56
C PRO A 1049 23.88 19.28 20.15
N SER A 1050 22.88 19.41 21.02
CA SER A 1050 21.48 19.14 20.65
C SER A 1050 20.98 20.16 19.62
N PRO A 1051 19.90 19.87 18.86
CA PRO A 1051 19.38 20.80 17.85
C PRO A 1051 19.00 22.18 18.41
N LYS A 1052 18.63 22.28 19.69
CA LYS A 1052 18.32 23.55 20.36
C LYS A 1052 19.57 24.36 20.69
N GLU A 1053 20.69 23.71 21.01
CA GLU A 1053 21.97 24.36 21.28
C GLU A 1053 22.67 24.75 19.97
N PHE A 1054 22.57 23.91 18.94
CA PHE A 1054 23.06 24.22 17.59
C PHE A 1054 22.34 25.43 16.97
N ALA A 1055 21.01 25.52 17.13
CA ALA A 1055 20.23 26.65 16.66
C ALA A 1055 20.47 27.99 17.42
N VAL A 1056 21.18 27.98 18.56
CA VAL A 1056 21.41 29.16 19.41
C VAL A 1056 22.92 29.36 19.64
N ARG A 1057 23.70 29.32 18.55
CA ARG A 1057 25.17 29.31 18.59
C ARG A 1057 25.80 30.71 18.71
N LYS A 1058 25.83 31.27 19.91
CA LYS A 1058 26.58 32.52 20.20
C LYS A 1058 28.11 32.31 20.17
N ARG A 1059 28.76 32.62 19.05
CA ARG A 1059 30.20 32.95 19.04
C ARG A 1059 30.40 34.35 19.64
N GLY A 1060 31.60 34.58 20.19
CA GLY A 1060 31.85 35.63 21.19
C GLY A 1060 31.54 37.05 20.74
N GLY A 1061 30.33 37.54 21.08
CA GLY A 1061 29.96 38.96 20.97
C GLY A 1061 28.66 39.25 20.21
N GLY A 1062 28.08 38.30 19.49
CA GLY A 1062 26.89 38.54 18.66
C GLY A 1062 26.03 37.30 18.39
N GLU A 1063 24.93 37.55 17.68
CA GLU A 1063 24.14 36.53 17.00
C GLU A 1063 24.46 36.67 15.50
N GLU A 1064 25.15 35.68 14.95
CA GLU A 1064 25.43 35.56 13.51
C GLU A 1064 24.71 34.32 12.95
N GLU A 1065 24.38 34.36 11.66
CA GLU A 1065 23.73 33.26 10.96
C GLU A 1065 24.72 32.11 10.70
N VAL A 1066 24.29 30.87 10.94
CA VAL A 1066 25.13 29.67 10.76
C VAL A 1066 25.32 29.41 9.26
N ASP A 1067 26.56 29.15 8.83
CA ASP A 1067 26.89 28.80 7.43
C ASP A 1067 25.97 27.67 6.94
N GLU A 1068 25.41 27.85 5.74
CA GLU A 1068 24.48 26.90 5.13
C GLU A 1068 25.09 25.49 5.08
N LEU A 1069 26.39 25.39 4.78
CA LEU A 1069 27.11 24.12 4.75
C LEU A 1069 27.38 23.53 6.13
N GLU A 1070 27.59 24.35 7.17
CA GLU A 1070 27.71 23.88 8.56
C GLU A 1070 26.36 23.30 9.03
N ARG A 1071 25.26 24.00 8.72
CA ARG A 1071 23.89 23.54 9.00
C ARG A 1071 23.56 22.27 8.21
N ALA A 1072 23.92 22.19 6.92
CA ALA A 1072 23.67 21.02 6.10
C ALA A 1072 24.51 19.80 6.54
N ALA A 1073 25.76 19.98 6.94
CA ALA A 1073 26.60 18.91 7.49
C ALA A 1073 26.02 18.36 8.82
N TYR A 1074 25.58 19.26 9.71
CA TYR A 1074 24.92 18.87 10.97
C TYR A 1074 23.61 18.11 10.73
N GLU A 1075 22.74 18.63 9.85
CA GLU A 1075 21.47 17.99 9.50
C GLU A 1075 21.65 16.65 8.76
N LEU A 1076 22.60 16.54 7.83
CA LEU A 1076 22.88 15.26 7.15
C LEU A 1076 23.33 14.20 8.14
N SER A 1077 24.21 14.56 9.09
CA SER A 1077 24.67 13.63 10.11
C SER A 1077 23.58 13.27 11.12
N ARG A 1078 22.73 14.21 11.53
CA ARG A 1078 21.55 13.89 12.37
C ARG A 1078 20.59 12.94 11.67
N ASN A 1079 20.46 13.07 10.35
CA ASN A 1079 19.62 12.22 9.51
C ASN A 1079 20.37 10.96 8.99
N ALA A 1080 21.55 10.62 9.54
CA ALA A 1080 22.37 9.49 9.09
C ALA A 1080 21.61 8.16 8.97
N ASP A 1081 20.77 7.86 9.96
CA ASP A 1081 19.98 6.62 10.02
C ASP A 1081 18.88 6.55 8.95
N VAL A 1082 18.49 7.73 8.43
CA VAL A 1082 17.57 7.92 7.32
C VAL A 1082 18.31 7.97 5.98
N VAL A 1083 19.56 8.46 5.93
CA VAL A 1083 20.36 8.49 4.69
C VAL A 1083 20.89 7.10 4.33
N MET A 1084 21.23 6.28 5.32
CA MET A 1084 21.89 4.98 5.11
C MET A 1084 21.11 3.77 5.63
N HIS A 1085 19.81 3.96 5.82
CA HIS A 1085 18.81 2.93 6.13
C HIS A 1085 19.39 1.69 6.81
N ARG A 1086 19.61 1.80 8.13
CA ARG A 1086 19.97 0.65 8.97
C ARG A 1086 19.04 -0.50 8.60
N GLY A 1087 19.60 -1.57 8.03
CA GLY A 1087 18.82 -2.72 7.59
C GLY A 1087 18.08 -3.40 8.75
N PRO A 1088 17.32 -4.47 8.49
CA PRO A 1088 16.59 -5.23 9.50
C PRO A 1088 17.52 -6.07 10.41
N TYR A 1089 18.45 -5.40 11.11
CA TYR A 1089 19.35 -5.96 12.12
C TYR A 1089 18.60 -6.22 13.44
N ARG A 1090 17.57 -7.08 13.37
CA ARG A 1090 16.74 -7.68 14.44
C ARG A 1090 17.25 -7.41 15.87
N LEU A 1091 16.71 -6.37 16.51
CA LEU A 1091 17.19 -5.81 17.79
C LEU A 1091 16.69 -6.57 19.03
#